data_AF-F8AML2-F1
#
_entry.id   AF-F8AML2-F1
#
_cell.length_a   1.000
_cell.length_b   1.000
_cell.length_c   1.000
_cell.angle_alpha   90.00
_cell.angle_beta   90.00
_cell.angle_gamma   90.00
#
_symmetry.space_group_name_H-M   'P 1'
#
loop_
_entity.id
_entity.type
_entity.pdbx_description
1 polymer ?
#
loop_
_entity_poly.entity_id
_entity_poly.type
_entity_poly.pdbx_seq_one_letter_code
_entity_poly.pdbx_strand_id
1 'polypeptide(L)'
;MKYDTIKYFIGDSMKISVIGTGYVGLIQSVGLAEFGFDVVGIDIDETKVKHLNNGKCPLYEDGLDELLQKHVGNKLKFTTSYEEIKDSDVIFLCVGTPQDDEGNADLRFIYSATESIKKILDNEHYKIIVIKSTVPVGTNRKIKALLKDYNVDIVSNPEFLREGIAVHDFFNPERIVLGFENLENKKPIEIMKKVYGNFNNTPFIITDWESAEMIKYASNAFLATKISFVNELSKLSDEVGADIKTISKAMGIDKRIGNKFLNAGIGYGGSCFHPDEVIFVDFGNGLECMTFKELFDELSKNNNRSVKILSINKDLKLDLVNLKLITKRDYSDDLIVLKTSMGREIKITKDHPIVVLNGNKLHIKLAEDVKERDEIALPNGEFNSNCNKNNNNSNNINNIITIDVLEEIKNTPLIEKTFLNNKNMVLNEFDNIRAHLSNKYIYDIKKNGTVRVKDMLPIRSILNKYNHNSNRLFTVRSKSTTIPSVIKIDGDFARLIGYYLAEGWISEDCNKKGNVRKRMGFSFGAHEEEYINDVKNILNKLDINYIEKIKNGSHAIIISSKLLAYIFEKVLKCGNNCYNKQIPPQIFNSPSNIKWEFLKGILRGDGGIVKLNNNKNLNIEYGTVSKKLANSLMVLLQSFGIITSLKRCHNNKSTTLTYIIRINGLNQVKKIGELFGDKWNNYKEIADNYKRNIKPVGYKKSDNYASLKVKSIEREYYNGEVYSVETDNNLLISSYGLLVHNCFPKDVKALIKQFENNNISPKLIKATDEVNEEQIIWFFDKIKNYYNKDINQKTFAVLGLAFKPNTDDLRESRGIKLIDLLLKDGAVVKGFDYVEKARENTINRYKLDKSKAFYGYNLYILDNLYETVKDADAIIITTEYDFNNEDWEKINKLVKNKVVFDGRNIIDRDRIKKLGFEYYGVGRR
;
A
#
# COMPACT_ATOMS: atom_id res chain seq x y z
N MET A 1 31.24 28.80 15.80
CA MET A 1 32.62 28.98 15.30
C MET A 1 32.64 30.25 14.45
N LYS A 2 33.76 30.98 14.37
CA LYS A 2 33.85 32.15 13.47
C LYS A 2 33.99 31.65 12.03
N TYR A 3 33.21 32.21 11.11
CA TYR A 3 33.40 31.99 9.68
C TYR A 3 34.53 32.90 9.19
N ASP A 4 35.69 32.33 8.87
CA ASP A 4 36.80 33.09 8.28
C ASP A 4 36.43 33.54 6.86
N THR A 5 36.43 34.85 6.65
CA THR A 5 35.98 35.47 5.39
C THR A 5 37.07 35.34 4.32
N ILE A 6 36.93 34.37 3.42
CA ILE A 6 37.86 34.20 2.29
C ILE A 6 37.50 35.19 1.17
N LYS A 7 38.44 36.07 0.81
CA LYS A 7 38.32 36.98 -0.33
C LYS A 7 38.41 36.21 -1.65
N TYR A 8 37.36 36.25 -2.46
CA TYR A 8 37.42 35.80 -3.86
C TYR A 8 38.14 36.83 -4.75
N PHE A 9 38.79 36.33 -5.80
CA PHE A 9 39.41 37.16 -6.83
C PHE A 9 38.33 37.89 -7.63
N ILE A 10 38.29 39.22 -7.49
CA ILE A 10 37.45 40.09 -8.31
C ILE A 10 38.05 40.17 -9.72
N GLY A 11 37.34 39.61 -10.69
CA GLY A 11 37.69 39.62 -12.10
C GLY A 11 36.42 39.33 -12.91
N ASP A 12 35.74 40.41 -13.28
CA ASP A 12 34.39 40.51 -13.87
C ASP A 12 33.24 40.10 -12.91
N SER A 13 32.32 41.04 -12.67
CA SER A 13 31.18 40.87 -11.74
C SER A 13 30.07 40.04 -12.38
N MET A 14 30.17 38.72 -12.25
CA MET A 14 29.19 37.77 -12.76
C MET A 14 27.82 37.97 -12.08
N LYS A 15 26.78 38.17 -12.88
CA LYS A 15 25.39 38.29 -12.43
C LYS A 15 24.69 36.94 -12.50
N ILE A 16 23.94 36.58 -11.46
CA ILE A 16 23.28 35.27 -11.36
C ILE A 16 21.79 35.42 -11.08
N SER A 17 20.94 34.85 -11.92
CA SER A 17 19.50 34.69 -11.64
C SER A 17 19.22 33.34 -10.98
N VAL A 18 18.24 33.30 -10.06
CA VAL A 18 17.74 32.07 -9.43
C VAL A 18 16.21 32.05 -9.50
N ILE A 19 15.66 31.15 -10.30
CA ILE A 19 14.23 31.06 -10.61
C ILE A 19 13.57 29.99 -9.73
N GLY A 20 12.52 30.40 -9.01
CA GLY A 20 11.88 29.67 -7.91
C GLY A 20 12.58 29.98 -6.59
N THR A 21 11.90 30.70 -5.70
CA THR A 21 12.43 31.08 -4.36
C THR A 21 11.78 30.26 -3.24
N GLY A 22 11.33 29.05 -3.57
CA GLY A 22 11.10 28.01 -2.59
C GLY A 22 12.41 27.52 -1.97
N TYR A 23 12.31 26.49 -1.14
CA TYR A 23 13.37 25.96 -0.28
C TYR A 23 14.80 26.02 -0.87
N VAL A 24 15.05 25.22 -1.91
CA VAL A 24 16.38 25.10 -2.55
C VAL A 24 16.85 26.43 -3.15
N GLY A 25 15.95 27.17 -3.79
CA GLY A 25 16.30 28.38 -4.53
C GLY A 25 16.59 29.58 -3.64
N LEU A 26 15.90 29.70 -2.50
CA LEU A 26 16.20 30.77 -1.54
C LEU A 26 17.61 30.62 -0.96
N ILE A 27 17.96 29.41 -0.52
CA ILE A 27 19.31 29.11 0.01
C ILE A 27 20.37 29.29 -1.07
N GLN A 28 20.12 28.83 -2.30
CA GLN A 28 21.03 29.07 -3.43
C GLN A 28 21.23 30.58 -3.71
N SER A 29 20.16 31.38 -3.63
CA SER A 29 20.22 32.82 -3.88
C SER A 29 21.07 33.55 -2.83
N VAL A 30 20.79 33.26 -1.56
CA VAL A 30 21.48 33.87 -0.41
C VAL A 30 22.95 33.42 -0.34
N GLY A 31 23.21 32.13 -0.56
CA GLY A 31 24.56 31.58 -0.52
C GLY A 31 25.47 32.10 -1.65
N LEU A 32 24.94 32.32 -2.85
CA LEU A 32 25.69 32.97 -3.93
C LEU A 32 25.96 34.45 -3.66
N ALA A 33 25.02 35.17 -3.04
CA ALA A 33 25.25 36.56 -2.63
C ALA A 33 26.35 36.66 -1.56
N GLU A 34 26.44 35.69 -0.64
CA GLU A 34 27.55 35.58 0.33
C GLU A 34 28.91 35.32 -0.34
N PHE A 35 28.96 34.59 -1.46
CA PHE A 35 30.17 34.47 -2.28
C PHE A 35 30.52 35.75 -3.07
N GLY A 36 29.68 36.79 -3.00
CA GLY A 36 29.93 38.12 -3.56
C GLY A 36 29.32 38.36 -4.94
N PHE A 37 28.59 37.40 -5.50
CA PHE A 37 27.88 37.55 -6.77
C PHE A 37 26.70 38.52 -6.66
N ASP A 38 26.34 39.16 -7.77
CA ASP A 38 25.12 39.98 -7.86
C ASP A 38 23.95 39.06 -8.25
N VAL A 39 23.01 38.84 -7.32
CA VAL A 39 21.99 37.79 -7.41
C VAL A 39 20.57 38.35 -7.53
N VAL A 40 19.77 37.77 -8.43
CA VAL A 40 18.33 38.06 -8.57
C VAL A 40 17.51 36.79 -8.36
N GLY A 41 16.71 36.76 -7.28
CA GLY A 41 15.72 35.71 -7.05
C GLY A 41 14.39 36.02 -7.76
N ILE A 42 13.86 35.09 -8.54
CA ILE A 42 12.66 35.29 -9.36
C ILE A 42 11.59 34.27 -8.96
N ASP A 43 10.40 34.71 -8.57
CA ASP A 43 9.29 33.83 -8.21
C ASP A 43 7.94 34.43 -8.63
N ILE A 44 6.97 33.60 -9.01
CA ILE A 44 5.66 34.06 -9.50
C ILE A 44 4.73 34.52 -8.36
N ASP A 45 5.04 34.18 -7.11
CA ASP A 45 4.27 34.57 -5.94
C ASP A 45 4.65 35.98 -5.47
N GLU A 46 3.84 36.97 -5.85
CA GLU A 46 3.98 38.36 -5.41
C GLU A 46 4.08 38.53 -3.89
N THR A 47 3.36 37.72 -3.11
CA THR A 47 3.33 37.85 -1.64
C THR A 47 4.66 37.41 -1.05
N LYS A 48 5.16 36.27 -1.53
CA LYS A 48 6.48 35.74 -1.17
C LYS A 48 7.60 36.71 -1.57
N VAL A 49 7.57 37.25 -2.79
CA VAL A 49 8.54 38.26 -3.27
C VAL A 49 8.51 39.52 -2.41
N LYS A 50 7.32 40.02 -2.05
CA LYS A 50 7.17 41.18 -1.15
C LYS A 50 7.72 40.88 0.25
N HIS A 51 7.53 39.69 0.80
CA HIS A 51 8.12 39.32 2.10
C HIS A 51 9.64 39.23 2.05
N LEU A 52 10.19 38.55 1.04
CA LEU A 52 11.63 38.36 0.86
C LEU A 52 12.38 39.69 0.69
N ASN A 53 11.86 40.62 -0.13
CA ASN A 53 12.44 41.96 -0.28
C ASN A 53 12.37 42.82 1.00
N ASN A 54 11.47 42.49 1.94
CA ASN A 54 11.40 43.13 3.26
C ASN A 54 12.27 42.40 4.31
N GLY A 55 13.19 41.51 3.89
CA GLY A 55 14.06 40.77 4.79
C GLY A 55 13.35 39.73 5.66
N LYS A 56 12.13 39.31 5.30
CA LYS A 56 11.34 38.30 6.02
C LYS A 56 11.42 36.97 5.28
N CYS A 57 12.15 36.00 5.85
CA CYS A 57 12.21 34.67 5.27
C CYS A 57 10.85 33.93 5.46
N PRO A 58 10.30 33.28 4.41
CA PRO A 58 9.12 32.43 4.53
C PRO A 58 9.46 31.00 4.99
N LEU A 59 10.72 30.72 5.33
CA LEU A 59 11.26 29.42 5.73
C LEU A 59 12.11 29.56 6.99
N TYR A 60 12.14 28.53 7.83
CA TYR A 60 13.04 28.49 8.97
C TYR A 60 14.26 27.62 8.66
N GLU A 61 15.46 28.22 8.68
CA GLU A 61 16.76 27.56 8.57
C GLU A 61 17.78 28.36 9.40
N ASP A 62 18.67 27.67 10.11
CA ASP A 62 19.67 28.32 10.96
C ASP A 62 20.63 29.21 10.14
N GLY A 63 20.79 30.46 10.57
CA GLY A 63 21.57 31.50 9.86
C GLY A 63 20.96 32.06 8.56
N LEU A 64 19.82 31.56 8.07
CA LEU A 64 19.26 32.01 6.79
C LEU A 64 18.70 33.44 6.85
N ASP A 65 18.00 33.82 7.92
CA ASP A 65 17.45 35.17 8.09
C ASP A 65 18.55 36.24 8.13
N GLU A 66 19.65 35.99 8.85
CA GLU A 66 20.77 36.93 8.95
C GLU A 66 21.44 37.15 7.59
N LEU A 67 21.71 36.08 6.85
CA LEU A 67 22.29 36.15 5.51
C LEU A 67 21.32 36.78 4.50
N LEU A 68 20.03 36.50 4.59
CA LEU A 68 19.00 37.14 3.78
C LEU A 68 18.99 38.66 4.01
N GLN A 69 18.91 39.11 5.26
CA GLN A 69 18.90 40.53 5.62
C GLN A 69 20.21 41.25 5.27
N LYS A 70 21.36 40.56 5.37
CA LYS A 70 22.69 41.08 4.99
C LYS A 70 22.78 41.42 3.50
N HIS A 71 22.14 40.64 2.63
CA HIS A 71 22.29 40.77 1.17
C HIS A 71 21.12 41.42 0.45
N VAL A 72 19.90 41.32 0.98
CA VAL A 72 18.69 41.91 0.36
C VAL A 72 18.84 43.43 0.24
N GLY A 73 18.66 43.95 -0.97
CA GLY A 73 18.85 45.36 -1.31
C GLY A 73 20.30 45.76 -1.59
N ASN A 74 21.25 44.84 -1.49
CA ASN A 74 22.68 45.03 -1.81
C ASN A 74 23.12 44.07 -2.91
N LYS A 75 23.48 42.83 -2.54
CA LYS A 75 23.92 41.76 -3.46
C LYS A 75 22.81 40.79 -3.86
N LEU A 76 21.62 40.92 -3.26
CA LEU A 76 20.46 40.10 -3.55
C LEU A 76 19.22 40.98 -3.72
N LYS A 77 18.40 40.71 -4.74
CA LYS A 77 17.04 41.28 -4.85
C LYS A 77 16.05 40.22 -5.31
N PHE A 78 14.78 40.38 -4.97
CA PHE A 78 13.71 39.49 -5.40
C PHE A 78 12.73 40.20 -6.35
N THR A 79 12.18 39.47 -7.32
CA THR A 79 11.22 40.02 -8.28
C THR A 79 10.24 38.94 -8.77
N THR A 80 9.13 39.38 -9.37
CA THR A 80 8.24 38.52 -10.18
C THR A 80 8.56 38.58 -11.67
N SER A 81 9.38 39.54 -12.11
CA SER A 81 9.70 39.75 -13.52
C SER A 81 10.87 38.88 -13.97
N TYR A 82 10.70 38.18 -15.09
CA TYR A 82 11.76 37.42 -15.73
C TYR A 82 12.76 38.33 -16.50
N GLU A 83 12.44 39.60 -16.79
CA GLU A 83 13.29 40.51 -17.58
C GLU A 83 14.72 40.68 -17.05
N GLU A 84 14.91 40.56 -15.72
CA GLU A 84 16.21 40.60 -15.04
C GLU A 84 17.22 39.53 -15.52
N ILE A 85 16.73 38.48 -16.19
CA ILE A 85 17.54 37.42 -16.79
C ILE A 85 18.40 37.94 -17.95
N LYS A 86 17.98 39.03 -18.61
CA LYS A 86 18.73 39.64 -19.71
C LYS A 86 20.16 40.02 -19.30
N ASP A 87 20.33 40.48 -18.07
CA ASP A 87 21.61 40.89 -17.50
C ASP A 87 22.41 39.75 -16.87
N SER A 88 21.85 38.53 -16.75
CA SER A 88 22.47 37.42 -16.01
C SER A 88 23.37 36.53 -16.88
N ASP A 89 24.56 36.18 -16.39
CA ASP A 89 25.49 35.24 -17.02
C ASP A 89 25.10 33.77 -16.74
N VAL A 90 24.61 33.53 -15.51
CA VAL A 90 24.23 32.20 -15.01
C VAL A 90 22.79 32.25 -14.47
N ILE A 91 21.99 31.24 -14.78
CA ILE A 91 20.56 31.20 -14.46
C ILE A 91 20.22 29.84 -13.82
N PHE A 92 19.99 29.80 -12.51
CA PHE A 92 19.60 28.59 -11.79
C PHE A 92 18.09 28.35 -11.84
N LEU A 93 17.64 27.14 -12.18
CA LEU A 93 16.25 26.71 -12.05
C LEU A 93 16.09 25.86 -10.78
N CYS A 94 15.42 26.45 -9.78
CA CYS A 94 15.15 25.90 -8.45
C CYS A 94 13.62 25.81 -8.17
N VAL A 95 12.80 25.75 -9.22
CA VAL A 95 11.34 25.60 -9.10
C VAL A 95 10.95 24.21 -8.60
N GLY A 96 9.84 24.14 -7.88
CA GLY A 96 9.33 22.86 -7.39
C GLY A 96 9.02 21.90 -8.54
N THR A 97 9.56 20.69 -8.45
CA THR A 97 9.15 19.53 -9.24
C THR A 97 8.32 18.61 -8.34
N PRO A 98 7.07 18.96 -7.96
CA PRO A 98 6.24 18.08 -7.14
C PRO A 98 6.07 16.74 -7.85
N GLN A 99 5.61 15.70 -7.15
CA GLN A 99 5.13 14.56 -7.93
C GLN A 99 3.95 15.06 -8.75
N ASP A 100 3.95 14.80 -10.05
CA ASP A 100 2.70 14.88 -10.77
C ASP A 100 1.76 13.83 -10.18
N ASP A 101 0.48 14.05 -10.40
CA ASP A 101 -0.46 13.01 -10.78
C ASP A 101 0.20 11.61 -10.87
N GLU A 102 0.97 11.29 -11.93
CA GLU A 102 1.62 9.98 -12.22
C GLU A 102 2.71 9.45 -11.26
N GLY A 103 3.07 10.18 -10.20
CA GLY A 103 4.21 9.87 -9.34
C GLY A 103 5.57 10.05 -10.03
N ASN A 104 5.59 10.56 -11.27
CA ASN A 104 6.79 11.10 -11.88
C ASN A 104 7.08 12.49 -11.26
N ALA A 105 8.25 13.06 -11.56
CA ALA A 105 8.45 14.48 -11.26
C ALA A 105 7.65 15.33 -12.25
N ASP A 106 6.77 16.19 -11.75
CA ASP A 106 6.07 17.19 -12.54
C ASP A 106 7.06 18.23 -13.08
N LEU A 107 7.31 18.17 -14.38
CA LEU A 107 8.21 19.10 -15.05
C LEU A 107 7.49 20.33 -15.62
N ARG A 108 6.16 20.51 -15.41
CA ARG A 108 5.43 21.68 -15.93
C ARG A 108 6.05 23.00 -15.47
N PHE A 109 6.46 23.09 -14.21
CA PHE A 109 7.11 24.28 -13.66
C PHE A 109 8.50 24.52 -14.29
N ILE A 110 9.28 23.46 -14.51
CA ILE A 110 10.59 23.52 -15.18
C ILE A 110 10.46 23.99 -16.63
N TYR A 111 9.52 23.41 -17.39
CA TYR A 111 9.28 23.81 -18.78
C TYR A 111 8.65 25.21 -18.87
N SER A 112 7.73 25.57 -17.98
CA SER A 112 7.16 26.93 -17.94
C SER A 112 8.22 27.98 -17.59
N ALA A 113 9.15 27.68 -16.68
CA ALA A 113 10.29 28.55 -16.41
C ALA A 113 11.23 28.64 -17.64
N THR A 114 11.52 27.50 -18.27
CA THR A 114 12.32 27.41 -19.51
C THR A 114 11.72 28.27 -20.64
N GLU A 115 10.41 28.18 -20.88
CA GLU A 115 9.72 28.98 -21.90
C GLU A 115 9.64 30.47 -21.54
N SER A 116 9.61 30.83 -20.25
CA SER A 116 9.72 32.23 -19.81
C SER A 116 11.14 32.79 -20.00
N ILE A 117 12.19 32.00 -19.73
CA ILE A 117 13.58 32.35 -20.04
C ILE A 117 13.74 32.55 -21.55
N LYS A 118 13.24 31.60 -22.36
CA LYS A 118 13.38 31.56 -23.82
C LYS A 118 12.88 32.81 -24.53
N LYS A 119 11.86 33.48 -24.00
CA LYS A 119 11.31 34.74 -24.53
C LYS A 119 12.27 35.94 -24.42
N ILE A 120 13.29 35.83 -23.56
CA ILE A 120 14.20 36.92 -23.17
C ILE A 120 15.62 36.66 -23.67
N LEU A 121 15.97 35.40 -23.96
CA LEU A 121 17.25 35.05 -24.58
C LEU A 121 17.40 35.71 -25.96
N ASP A 122 18.61 36.17 -26.24
CA ASP A 122 19.09 36.52 -27.57
C ASP A 122 20.21 35.58 -28.01
N ASN A 123 20.69 35.75 -29.24
CA ASN A 123 21.73 34.89 -29.84
C ASN A 123 23.14 35.48 -29.74
N GLU A 124 23.28 36.71 -29.24
CA GLU A 124 24.54 37.44 -29.16
C GLU A 124 25.25 37.16 -27.83
N HIS A 125 24.48 37.08 -26.73
CA HIS A 125 25.00 36.90 -25.38
C HIS A 125 25.01 35.43 -24.95
N TYR A 126 26.21 34.93 -24.62
CA TYR A 126 26.38 33.58 -24.07
C TYR A 126 25.88 33.50 -22.62
N LYS A 127 25.06 32.50 -22.30
CA LYS A 127 24.52 32.28 -20.94
C LYS A 127 24.60 30.81 -20.52
N ILE A 128 24.67 30.56 -19.21
CA ILE A 128 24.58 29.20 -18.64
C ILE A 128 23.26 29.03 -17.90
N ILE A 129 22.52 27.97 -18.19
CA ILE A 129 21.30 27.60 -17.48
C ILE A 129 21.56 26.36 -16.64
N VAL A 130 21.44 26.50 -15.32
CA VAL A 130 21.78 25.47 -14.33
C VAL A 130 20.50 24.84 -13.78
N ILE A 131 20.28 23.57 -14.08
CA ILE A 131 19.14 22.81 -13.55
C ILE A 131 19.55 22.25 -12.18
N LYS A 132 19.10 22.93 -11.12
CA LYS A 132 19.36 22.54 -9.73
C LYS A 132 18.23 21.71 -9.11
N SER A 133 17.02 21.94 -9.58
CA SER A 133 15.82 21.18 -9.20
C SER A 133 16.00 19.69 -9.42
N THR A 134 15.49 18.85 -8.52
CA THR A 134 15.52 17.40 -8.68
C THR A 134 14.64 16.98 -9.87
N VAL A 135 15.28 16.62 -10.98
CA VAL A 135 14.64 16.26 -12.26
C VAL A 135 15.02 14.84 -12.68
N PRO A 136 14.13 14.09 -13.37
CA PRO A 136 14.45 12.76 -13.88
C PRO A 136 15.59 12.79 -14.90
N VAL A 137 16.32 11.67 -15.01
CA VAL A 137 17.39 11.47 -15.99
C VAL A 137 16.91 11.75 -17.43
N GLY A 138 17.71 12.53 -18.18
CA GLY A 138 17.43 13.00 -19.52
C GLY A 138 16.60 14.29 -19.60
N THR A 139 16.40 15.02 -18.49
CA THR A 139 15.66 16.29 -18.50
C THR A 139 16.51 17.43 -19.04
N ASN A 140 17.78 17.52 -18.63
CA ASN A 140 18.73 18.53 -19.13
C ASN A 140 18.85 18.48 -20.67
N ARG A 141 18.92 17.27 -21.24
CA ARG A 141 18.91 17.04 -22.70
C ARG A 141 17.68 17.62 -23.41
N LYS A 142 16.49 17.49 -22.81
CA LYS A 142 15.24 18.06 -23.37
C LYS A 142 15.24 19.58 -23.32
N ILE A 143 15.76 20.17 -22.24
CA ILE A 143 15.88 21.62 -22.09
C ILE A 143 16.88 22.19 -23.12
N LYS A 144 18.03 21.55 -23.33
CA LYS A 144 18.97 21.91 -24.41
C LYS A 144 18.27 21.90 -25.78
N ALA A 145 17.48 20.86 -26.08
CA ALA A 145 16.75 20.77 -27.35
C ALA A 145 15.71 21.89 -27.57
N LEU A 146 15.08 22.39 -26.50
CA LEU A 146 14.15 23.53 -26.56
C LEU A 146 14.85 24.87 -26.82
N LEU A 147 16.14 24.96 -26.50
CA LEU A 147 16.99 26.15 -26.57
C LEU A 147 18.13 26.03 -27.60
N LYS A 148 18.06 25.03 -28.49
CA LYS A 148 19.11 24.67 -29.47
C LYS A 148 19.55 25.82 -30.39
N ASP A 149 18.68 26.81 -30.60
CA ASP A 149 18.88 27.92 -31.54
C ASP A 149 19.52 29.16 -30.85
N TYR A 150 19.81 29.05 -29.54
CA TYR A 150 20.39 30.11 -28.70
C TYR A 150 21.80 29.73 -28.21
N ASN A 151 22.60 30.75 -27.89
CA ASN A 151 23.99 30.59 -27.42
C ASN A 151 24.07 30.20 -25.92
N VAL A 152 23.47 29.07 -25.55
CA VAL A 152 23.34 28.63 -24.15
C VAL A 152 23.89 27.23 -23.86
N ASP A 153 24.58 27.09 -22.73
CA ASP A 153 24.97 25.79 -22.17
C ASP A 153 24.06 25.41 -21.00
N ILE A 154 23.66 24.14 -20.94
CA ILE A 154 22.85 23.58 -19.85
C ILE A 154 23.75 22.79 -18.90
N VAL A 155 23.60 23.01 -17.59
CA VAL A 155 24.37 22.31 -16.55
C VAL A 155 23.42 21.62 -15.58
N SER A 156 23.60 20.32 -15.38
CA SER A 156 22.92 19.58 -14.32
C SER A 156 23.69 19.77 -13.01
N ASN A 157 23.06 20.30 -11.97
CA ASN A 157 23.72 20.53 -10.68
C ASN A 157 22.77 20.17 -9.53
N PRO A 158 22.52 18.88 -9.27
CA PRO A 158 21.61 18.46 -8.21
C PRO A 158 22.02 19.01 -6.85
N GLU A 159 21.04 19.40 -6.04
CA GLU A 159 21.23 19.77 -4.64
C GLU A 159 21.38 18.53 -3.75
N PHE A 160 22.07 18.67 -2.61
CA PHE A 160 22.17 17.63 -1.56
C PHE A 160 21.95 18.21 -0.16
N LEU A 161 21.15 19.27 -0.09
CA LEU A 161 20.88 20.02 1.12
C LEU A 161 19.94 19.23 2.03
N ARG A 162 20.16 19.32 3.34
CA ARG A 162 19.27 18.75 4.36
C ARG A 162 18.59 19.89 5.10
N GLU A 163 17.26 19.97 5.00
CA GLU A 163 16.52 20.99 5.75
C GLU A 163 16.69 20.81 7.26
N GLY A 164 16.74 21.92 7.98
CA GLY A 164 17.19 22.09 9.36
C GLY A 164 18.66 22.55 9.49
N ILE A 165 19.50 22.36 8.46
CA ILE A 165 20.94 22.70 8.41
C ILE A 165 21.44 23.07 7.01
N ALA A 166 20.57 23.47 6.08
CA ALA A 166 20.95 23.55 4.67
C ALA A 166 21.90 24.71 4.34
N VAL A 167 21.86 25.79 5.13
CA VAL A 167 22.86 26.88 5.04
C VAL A 167 24.27 26.32 5.29
N HIS A 168 24.44 25.50 6.33
CA HIS A 168 25.72 24.83 6.60
C HIS A 168 26.11 23.88 5.46
N ASP A 169 25.19 23.05 4.97
CA ASP A 169 25.47 22.09 3.88
C ASP A 169 25.80 22.78 2.55
N PHE A 170 25.28 23.99 2.31
CA PHE A 170 25.64 24.81 1.15
C PHE A 170 27.09 25.32 1.23
N PHE A 171 27.53 25.78 2.40
CA PHE A 171 28.90 26.28 2.61
C PHE A 171 29.93 25.20 2.92
N ASN A 172 29.51 23.99 3.29
CA ASN A 172 30.40 22.86 3.60
C ASN A 172 29.97 21.58 2.84
N PRO A 173 29.87 21.62 1.49
CA PRO A 173 29.40 20.49 0.72
C PRO A 173 30.40 19.33 0.74
N GLU A 174 29.91 18.11 1.02
CA GLU A 174 30.71 16.87 0.95
C GLU A 174 31.23 16.58 -0.47
N ARG A 175 30.50 17.05 -1.49
CA ARG A 175 30.85 17.02 -2.91
C ARG A 175 29.97 17.98 -3.69
N ILE A 176 30.44 18.49 -4.83
CA ILE A 176 29.63 19.25 -5.79
C ILE A 176 29.56 18.46 -7.09
N VAL A 177 28.35 18.13 -7.55
CA VAL A 177 28.13 17.39 -8.80
C VAL A 177 27.78 18.38 -9.91
N LEU A 178 28.50 18.31 -11.04
CA LEU A 178 28.26 19.13 -12.23
C LEU A 178 28.22 18.23 -13.46
N GLY A 179 27.04 18.14 -14.07
CA GLY A 179 26.77 17.41 -15.31
C GLY A 179 26.78 18.34 -16.53
N PHE A 180 27.44 17.95 -17.62
CA PHE A 180 27.53 18.73 -18.86
C PHE A 180 27.21 17.90 -20.11
N GLU A 181 26.91 18.58 -21.23
CA GLU A 181 26.71 17.94 -22.54
C GLU A 181 27.99 17.33 -23.11
N ASN A 182 29.08 18.12 -23.08
CA ASN A 182 30.37 17.76 -23.62
C ASN A 182 31.47 18.14 -22.62
N LEU A 183 32.16 17.13 -22.08
CA LEU A 183 33.24 17.28 -21.11
C LEU A 183 34.53 17.90 -21.70
N GLU A 184 34.66 17.96 -23.02
CA GLU A 184 35.75 18.65 -23.71
C GLU A 184 35.56 20.17 -23.69
N ASN A 185 34.32 20.67 -23.69
CA ASN A 185 34.01 22.09 -23.59
C ASN A 185 34.33 22.62 -22.19
N LYS A 186 35.53 23.19 -22.01
CA LYS A 186 35.99 23.69 -20.70
C LYS A 186 35.30 24.98 -20.27
N LYS A 187 34.69 25.75 -21.17
CA LYS A 187 34.10 27.06 -20.86
C LYS A 187 33.03 27.00 -19.76
N PRO A 188 31.95 26.21 -19.86
CA PRO A 188 30.95 26.11 -18.79
C PRO A 188 31.50 25.42 -17.54
N ILE A 189 32.47 24.51 -17.67
CA ILE A 189 33.10 23.82 -16.54
C ILE A 189 33.85 24.82 -15.66
N GLU A 190 34.73 25.64 -16.26
CA GLU A 190 35.50 26.63 -15.50
C GLU A 190 34.63 27.78 -14.98
N ILE A 191 33.56 28.16 -15.68
CA ILE A 191 32.57 29.10 -15.14
C ILE A 191 31.86 28.52 -13.91
N MET A 192 31.38 27.27 -13.95
CA MET A 192 30.70 26.66 -12.80
C MET A 192 31.63 26.38 -11.62
N LYS A 193 32.92 26.09 -11.87
CA LYS A 193 33.94 26.07 -10.81
C LYS A 193 34.16 27.44 -10.19
N LYS A 194 34.15 28.54 -10.97
CA LYS A 194 34.22 29.91 -10.44
C LYS A 194 33.00 30.25 -9.60
N VAL A 195 31.78 29.89 -10.04
CA VAL A 195 30.52 30.11 -9.30
C VAL A 195 30.52 29.47 -7.92
N TYR A 196 31.07 28.25 -7.80
CA TYR A 196 31.21 27.57 -6.51
C TYR A 196 32.54 27.87 -5.80
N GLY A 197 33.48 28.50 -6.48
CA GLY A 197 34.80 28.83 -5.97
C GLY A 197 35.66 27.61 -5.60
N ASN A 198 36.87 27.88 -5.12
CA ASN A 198 37.70 26.87 -4.48
C ASN A 198 37.22 26.66 -3.03
N PHE A 199 36.19 25.84 -2.84
CA PHE A 199 36.01 25.13 -1.59
C PHE A 199 37.27 24.27 -1.37
N ASN A 200 38.20 24.74 -0.54
CA ASN A 200 39.61 24.28 -0.51
C ASN A 200 39.81 22.77 -0.24
N ASN A 201 38.76 22.02 0.15
CA ASN A 201 38.79 20.56 0.32
C ASN A 201 37.55 19.82 -0.25
N THR A 202 36.66 20.46 -1.03
CA THR A 202 35.47 19.77 -1.58
C THR A 202 35.77 19.16 -2.95
N PRO A 203 35.47 17.87 -3.18
CA PRO A 203 35.60 17.26 -4.49
C PRO A 203 34.49 17.73 -5.45
N PHE A 204 34.92 18.24 -6.61
CA PHE A 204 34.05 18.45 -7.77
C PHE A 204 33.93 17.15 -8.58
N ILE A 205 32.71 16.63 -8.69
CA ILE A 205 32.36 15.48 -9.53
C ILE A 205 31.86 16.02 -10.87
N ILE A 206 32.77 16.11 -11.84
CA ILE A 206 32.50 16.54 -13.22
C ILE A 206 32.12 15.31 -14.04
N THR A 207 30.92 15.29 -14.62
CA THR A 207 30.37 14.12 -15.34
C THR A 207 29.38 14.56 -16.44
N ASP A 208 28.82 13.63 -17.20
CA ASP A 208 27.69 13.86 -18.11
C ASP A 208 26.38 14.22 -17.37
N TRP A 209 25.38 14.75 -18.09
CA TRP A 209 24.08 15.10 -17.50
C TRP A 209 23.38 13.93 -16.83
N GLU A 210 23.30 12.78 -17.50
CA GLU A 210 22.51 11.63 -17.03
C GLU A 210 23.07 11.05 -15.73
N SER A 211 24.40 10.92 -15.62
CA SER A 211 25.06 10.54 -14.38
C SER A 211 24.80 11.56 -13.27
N ALA A 212 24.89 12.86 -13.55
CA ALA A 212 24.63 13.91 -12.57
C ALA A 212 23.18 13.85 -12.04
N GLU A 213 22.19 13.74 -12.93
CA GLU A 213 20.77 13.58 -12.58
C GLU A 213 20.53 12.32 -11.72
N MET A 214 21.21 11.21 -12.02
CA MET A 214 21.03 9.93 -11.33
C MET A 214 21.64 9.90 -9.92
N ILE A 215 22.78 10.56 -9.69
CA ILE A 215 23.50 10.56 -8.39
C ILE A 215 22.60 11.05 -7.25
N LYS A 216 21.71 12.02 -7.50
CA LYS A 216 20.76 12.54 -6.50
C LYS A 216 19.83 11.45 -5.99
N TYR A 217 19.10 10.83 -6.91
CA TYR A 217 18.15 9.77 -6.58
C TYR A 217 18.84 8.58 -5.91
N ALA A 218 19.97 8.12 -6.45
CA ALA A 218 20.72 6.99 -5.89
C ALA A 218 21.20 7.27 -4.46
N SER A 219 21.68 8.49 -4.19
CA SER A 219 22.08 8.91 -2.84
C SER A 219 20.90 8.86 -1.86
N ASN A 220 19.77 9.50 -2.20
CA ASN A 220 18.60 9.57 -1.32
C ASN A 220 18.02 8.18 -1.01
N ALA A 221 17.99 7.30 -2.00
CA ALA A 221 17.50 5.93 -1.83
C ALA A 221 18.33 5.10 -0.86
N PHE A 222 19.66 5.16 -0.96
CA PHE A 222 20.55 4.42 -0.08
C PHE A 222 20.52 4.93 1.37
N LEU A 223 20.34 6.24 1.58
CA LEU A 223 20.19 6.82 2.91
C LEU A 223 18.92 6.32 3.62
N ALA A 224 17.80 6.24 2.90
CA ALA A 224 16.58 5.64 3.42
C ALA A 224 16.79 4.16 3.79
N THR A 225 17.52 3.38 2.95
CA THR A 225 17.82 1.97 3.22
C THR A 225 18.51 1.79 4.57
N LYS A 226 19.50 2.65 4.88
CA LYS A 226 20.24 2.59 6.15
C LYS A 226 19.37 2.86 7.39
N ILE A 227 18.46 3.83 7.30
CA ILE A 227 17.51 4.15 8.39
C ILE A 227 16.60 2.95 8.65
N SER A 228 15.95 2.45 7.60
CA SER A 228 15.02 1.31 7.68
C SER A 228 15.71 0.07 8.24
N PHE A 229 16.88 -0.29 7.74
CA PHE A 229 17.68 -1.42 8.24
C PHE A 229 17.96 -1.32 9.77
N VAL A 230 18.28 -0.14 10.30
CA VAL A 230 18.52 0.02 11.74
C VAL A 230 17.24 0.08 12.57
N ASN A 231 16.16 0.63 12.03
CA ASN A 231 14.85 0.59 12.67
C ASN A 231 14.39 -0.87 12.90
N GLU A 232 14.61 -1.77 11.94
CA GLU A 232 14.35 -3.21 12.10
C GLU A 232 15.17 -3.80 13.27
N LEU A 233 16.49 -3.58 13.28
CA LEU A 233 17.38 -4.04 14.35
C LEU A 233 16.99 -3.47 15.73
N SER A 234 16.41 -2.27 15.78
CA SER A 234 15.97 -1.65 17.04
C SER A 234 14.83 -2.41 17.72
N LYS A 235 13.85 -2.91 16.95
CA LYS A 235 12.73 -3.71 17.47
C LYS A 235 13.25 -4.98 18.14
N LEU A 236 14.17 -5.68 17.49
CA LEU A 236 14.83 -6.87 18.03
C LEU A 236 15.65 -6.56 19.30
N SER A 237 16.39 -5.45 19.28
CA SER A 237 17.23 -5.03 20.41
C SER A 237 16.42 -4.84 21.69
N ASP A 238 15.25 -4.20 21.57
CA ASP A 238 14.36 -3.93 22.70
C ASP A 238 13.89 -5.21 23.41
N GLU A 239 13.59 -6.28 22.67
CA GLU A 239 13.12 -7.55 23.27
C GLU A 239 14.23 -8.42 23.84
N VAL A 240 15.39 -8.51 23.18
CA VAL A 240 16.51 -9.31 23.70
C VAL A 240 17.33 -8.58 24.78
N GLY A 241 16.97 -7.33 25.09
CA GLY A 241 17.69 -6.48 26.06
C GLY A 241 19.03 -5.94 25.55
N ALA A 242 19.23 -5.89 24.23
CA ALA A 242 20.40 -5.24 23.64
C ALA A 242 20.15 -3.72 23.48
N ASP A 243 21.22 -2.92 23.41
CA ASP A 243 21.13 -1.49 23.12
C ASP A 243 21.48 -1.23 21.64
N ILE A 244 20.48 -0.77 20.86
CA ILE A 244 20.67 -0.50 19.44
C ILE A 244 21.74 0.57 19.17
N LYS A 245 21.95 1.54 20.07
CA LYS A 245 23.05 2.52 19.90
C LYS A 245 24.41 1.83 19.92
N THR A 246 24.58 0.83 20.78
CA THR A 246 25.83 0.08 20.88
C THR A 246 26.06 -0.76 19.62
N ILE A 247 25.02 -1.41 19.10
CA ILE A 247 25.07 -2.19 17.85
C ILE A 247 25.40 -1.28 16.66
N SER A 248 24.64 -0.19 16.47
CA SER A 248 24.87 0.78 15.39
C SER A 248 26.25 1.42 15.46
N LYS A 249 26.73 1.76 16.67
CA LYS A 249 28.08 2.31 16.87
C LYS A 249 29.16 1.28 16.49
N ALA A 250 29.02 0.02 16.90
CA ALA A 250 29.98 -1.03 16.57
C ALA A 250 30.03 -1.29 15.05
N MET A 251 28.88 -1.38 14.38
CA MET A 251 28.80 -1.51 12.92
C MET A 251 29.36 -0.28 12.20
N GLY A 252 29.06 0.93 12.68
CA GLY A 252 29.47 2.19 12.07
C GLY A 252 30.96 2.51 12.15
N ILE A 253 31.74 1.79 12.98
CA ILE A 253 33.22 1.87 13.01
C ILE A 253 33.84 1.22 11.77
N ASP A 254 33.16 0.25 11.14
CA ASP A 254 33.57 -0.29 9.85
C ASP A 254 33.44 0.79 8.77
N LYS A 255 34.59 1.21 8.22
CA LYS A 255 34.67 2.27 7.20
C LYS A 255 33.89 1.93 5.92
N ARG A 256 33.52 0.66 5.68
CA ARG A 256 32.69 0.22 4.56
C ARG A 256 31.19 0.52 4.77
N ILE A 257 30.75 0.59 6.03
CA ILE A 257 29.36 0.86 6.42
C ILE A 257 29.19 2.34 6.76
N GLY A 258 30.12 2.90 7.55
CA GLY A 258 30.12 4.28 8.03
C GLY A 258 29.03 4.57 9.08
N ASN A 259 29.34 5.49 10.00
CA ASN A 259 28.55 5.78 11.20
C ASN A 259 27.28 6.64 10.98
N LYS A 260 27.14 7.33 9.85
CA LYS A 260 25.96 8.18 9.56
C LYS A 260 24.74 7.35 9.13
N PHE A 261 23.52 7.84 9.42
CA PHE A 261 22.23 7.22 9.05
C PHE A 261 21.99 5.82 9.68
N LEU A 262 22.56 5.59 10.87
CA LEU A 262 22.38 4.36 11.65
C LEU A 262 21.75 4.64 13.04
N ASN A 263 20.90 5.67 13.13
CA ASN A 263 20.18 5.98 14.37
C ASN A 263 18.75 5.46 14.26
N ALA A 264 18.36 4.56 15.17
CA ALA A 264 16.98 4.10 15.30
C ALA A 264 16.09 5.22 15.85
N GLY A 265 14.89 5.35 15.29
CA GLY A 265 13.86 6.30 15.73
C GLY A 265 12.46 5.83 15.34
N ILE A 266 11.51 6.76 15.17
CA ILE A 266 10.10 6.47 14.85
C ILE A 266 9.72 6.53 13.34
N GLY A 267 10.70 6.54 12.42
CA GLY A 267 10.52 6.58 10.95
C GLY A 267 10.47 7.99 10.28
N TYR A 268 10.19 8.06 8.96
CA TYR A 268 9.92 9.24 8.07
C TYR A 268 8.46 9.25 7.52
N GLY A 269 8.08 9.91 6.41
CA GLY A 269 6.64 10.06 5.99
C GLY A 269 6.21 9.82 4.50
N GLY A 270 4.89 9.62 4.33
CA GLY A 270 4.05 9.15 3.19
C GLY A 270 2.59 8.67 3.58
N SER A 271 1.89 7.99 2.63
CA SER A 271 0.41 7.68 2.58
C SER A 271 -0.11 6.21 2.83
N CYS A 272 -1.44 5.94 2.98
CA CYS A 272 -2.06 4.60 3.30
C CYS A 272 -3.56 4.33 2.87
N PHE A 273 -4.09 3.10 3.12
CA PHE A 273 -5.47 2.54 2.89
C PHE A 273 -6.24 2.19 4.19
N HIS A 274 -7.59 2.10 4.16
CA HIS A 274 -8.39 1.58 5.30
C HIS A 274 -8.41 0.03 5.42
N PRO A 275 -8.44 -0.56 6.64
CA PRO A 275 -8.28 -2.00 6.92
C PRO A 275 -9.22 -2.91 6.16
N ASP A 276 -10.50 -2.54 6.10
CA ASP A 276 -11.55 -3.35 5.46
C ASP A 276 -11.54 -3.26 3.93
N GLU A 277 -10.73 -2.38 3.35
CA GLU A 277 -10.51 -2.39 1.90
C GLU A 277 -9.81 -3.69 1.50
N VAL A 278 -10.14 -4.20 0.32
CA VAL A 278 -9.70 -5.54 -0.08
C VAL A 278 -8.63 -5.51 -1.15
N ILE A 279 -7.80 -6.53 -1.10
CA ILE A 279 -6.71 -6.81 -2.03
C ILE A 279 -6.82 -8.28 -2.44
N PHE A 280 -6.48 -8.56 -3.70
CA PHE A 280 -6.51 -9.90 -4.24
C PHE A 280 -5.09 -10.46 -4.30
N VAL A 281 -4.84 -11.59 -3.64
CA VAL A 281 -3.49 -12.14 -3.40
C VAL A 281 -3.37 -13.58 -3.86
N ASP A 282 -2.24 -13.97 -4.43
CA ASP A 282 -1.91 -15.36 -4.76
C ASP A 282 -0.67 -15.78 -3.96
N PHE A 283 -0.87 -16.79 -3.13
CA PHE A 283 0.13 -17.41 -2.26
C PHE A 283 0.71 -18.72 -2.84
N GLY A 284 0.51 -18.98 -4.13
CA GLY A 284 0.87 -20.19 -4.86
C GLY A 284 -0.30 -21.16 -5.11
N ASN A 285 -1.47 -20.90 -4.52
CA ASN A 285 -2.66 -21.75 -4.61
C ASN A 285 -3.82 -21.09 -5.41
N GLY A 286 -3.57 -19.91 -5.99
CA GLY A 286 -4.55 -19.10 -6.71
C GLY A 286 -5.00 -17.86 -5.95
N LEU A 287 -5.87 -17.10 -6.60
CA LEU A 287 -6.21 -15.74 -6.16
C LEU A 287 -7.27 -15.74 -5.05
N GLU A 288 -6.86 -15.39 -3.85
CA GLU A 288 -7.69 -15.18 -2.67
C GLU A 288 -8.07 -13.70 -2.52
N CYS A 289 -9.24 -13.41 -1.93
CA CYS A 289 -9.66 -12.05 -1.60
C CYS A 289 -9.54 -11.84 -0.09
N MET A 290 -8.70 -10.90 0.31
CA MET A 290 -8.41 -10.59 1.71
C MET A 290 -8.61 -9.09 1.95
N THR A 291 -8.95 -8.71 3.18
CA THR A 291 -8.81 -7.32 3.59
C THR A 291 -7.32 -6.98 3.78
N PHE A 292 -6.93 -5.72 3.72
CA PHE A 292 -5.54 -5.33 4.03
C PHE A 292 -5.12 -5.78 5.43
N LYS A 293 -6.05 -5.72 6.40
CA LYS A 293 -5.85 -6.25 7.75
C LYS A 293 -5.57 -7.75 7.76
N GLU A 294 -6.39 -8.56 7.10
CA GLU A 294 -6.19 -10.00 7.04
C GLU A 294 -4.88 -10.38 6.33
N LEU A 295 -4.50 -9.64 5.28
CA LEU A 295 -3.23 -9.86 4.58
C LEU A 295 -2.04 -9.57 5.50
N PHE A 296 -2.07 -8.45 6.22
CA PHE A 296 -1.04 -8.10 7.21
C PHE A 296 -0.99 -9.13 8.35
N ASP A 297 -2.14 -9.54 8.88
CA ASP A 297 -2.26 -10.55 9.93
C ASP A 297 -1.78 -11.94 9.48
N GLU A 298 -1.92 -12.31 8.21
CA GLU A 298 -1.42 -13.58 7.64
C GLU A 298 0.09 -13.52 7.38
N LEU A 299 0.58 -12.40 6.82
CA LEU A 299 2.00 -12.20 6.54
C LEU A 299 2.84 -12.06 7.81
N SER A 300 2.35 -11.36 8.82
CA SER A 300 3.00 -11.23 10.14
C SER A 300 3.20 -12.56 10.88
N LYS A 301 2.51 -13.63 10.45
CA LYS A 301 2.70 -14.99 10.99
C LYS A 301 3.72 -15.81 10.19
N ASN A 302 4.09 -15.39 8.98
CA ASN A 302 4.87 -16.18 8.02
C ASN A 302 5.66 -15.29 7.03
N ASN A 303 6.61 -14.50 7.54
CA ASN A 303 7.37 -13.50 6.77
C ASN A 303 8.18 -14.06 5.57
N ASN A 304 8.39 -15.37 5.45
CA ASN A 304 9.19 -16.00 4.39
C ASN A 304 8.39 -16.42 3.14
N ARG A 305 7.11 -16.05 3.02
CA ARG A 305 6.26 -16.47 1.89
C ARG A 305 6.27 -15.41 0.77
N SER A 306 6.71 -15.81 -0.43
CA SER A 306 6.51 -14.98 -1.63
C SER A 306 5.02 -14.83 -1.91
N VAL A 307 4.55 -13.58 -2.03
CA VAL A 307 3.15 -13.24 -2.31
C VAL A 307 3.07 -12.47 -3.61
N LYS A 308 2.13 -12.85 -4.47
CA LYS A 308 1.73 -12.04 -5.60
C LYS A 308 0.38 -11.38 -5.34
N ILE A 309 0.10 -10.28 -6.01
CA ILE A 309 -1.20 -9.61 -5.94
C ILE A 309 -1.72 -9.30 -7.34
N LEU A 310 -3.03 -9.12 -7.44
CA LEU A 310 -3.66 -8.67 -8.67
C LEU A 310 -3.30 -7.21 -8.97
N SER A 311 -2.80 -7.00 -10.18
CA SER A 311 -2.44 -5.70 -10.73
C SER A 311 -2.72 -5.73 -12.25
N ILE A 312 -2.06 -4.85 -13.00
CA ILE A 312 -2.09 -4.83 -14.46
C ILE A 312 -0.70 -4.89 -15.07
N ASN A 313 -0.60 -5.46 -16.28
CA ASN A 313 0.61 -5.42 -17.09
C ASN A 313 0.70 -4.12 -17.92
N LYS A 314 1.78 -4.00 -18.72
CA LYS A 314 2.02 -2.85 -19.61
C LYS A 314 0.94 -2.65 -20.68
N ASP A 315 0.15 -3.67 -21.00
CA ASP A 315 -0.96 -3.63 -21.96
C ASP A 315 -2.32 -3.30 -21.32
N LEU A 316 -2.33 -2.95 -20.02
CA LEU A 316 -3.51 -2.71 -19.18
C LEU A 316 -4.37 -3.97 -18.88
N LYS A 317 -3.84 -5.17 -19.12
CA LYS A 317 -4.53 -6.45 -18.85
C LYS A 317 -4.27 -6.93 -17.42
N LEU A 318 -5.19 -7.73 -16.86
CA LEU A 318 -5.04 -8.36 -15.54
C LEU A 318 -3.78 -9.23 -15.46
N ASP A 319 -2.96 -8.99 -14.44
CA ASP A 319 -1.71 -9.71 -14.21
C ASP A 319 -1.38 -9.85 -12.71
N LEU A 320 -0.41 -10.69 -12.36
CA LEU A 320 0.05 -10.93 -10.99
C LEU A 320 1.47 -10.39 -10.79
N VAL A 321 1.62 -9.40 -9.91
CA VAL A 321 2.91 -8.78 -9.55
C VAL A 321 3.31 -9.16 -8.13
N ASN A 322 4.61 -9.19 -7.83
CA ASN A 322 5.04 -9.49 -6.46
C ASN A 322 4.65 -8.33 -5.53
N LEU A 323 4.09 -8.70 -4.37
CA LEU A 323 4.11 -7.85 -3.19
C LEU A 323 5.55 -7.80 -2.70
N LYS A 324 6.02 -6.61 -2.34
CA LYS A 324 7.25 -6.46 -1.56
C LYS A 324 6.89 -6.16 -0.12
N LEU A 325 6.03 -5.14 0.04
CA LEU A 325 5.59 -4.65 1.33
C LEU A 325 4.12 -4.90 1.64
N ILE A 326 3.82 -5.14 2.92
CA ILE A 326 2.64 -4.57 3.57
C ILE A 326 3.00 -3.97 4.93
N THR A 327 2.49 -2.78 5.24
CA THR A 327 2.68 -2.11 6.54
C THR A 327 1.37 -1.68 7.13
N LYS A 328 1.44 -1.33 8.40
CA LYS A 328 0.36 -0.71 9.16
C LYS A 328 0.90 0.59 9.76
N ARG A 329 0.03 1.59 9.92
CA ARG A 329 0.19 2.70 10.86
C ARG A 329 -1.17 3.07 11.44
N ASP A 330 -1.24 3.61 12.65
CA ASP A 330 -2.51 4.18 13.10
C ASP A 330 -2.81 5.52 12.40
N TYR A 331 -4.09 5.88 12.40
CA TYR A 331 -4.65 7.10 11.78
C TYR A 331 -5.77 7.68 12.65
N SER A 332 -5.91 9.00 12.58
CA SER A 332 -6.97 9.79 13.24
C SER A 332 -7.22 11.10 12.48
N ASP A 333 -7.67 11.01 11.23
CA ASP A 333 -7.92 12.13 10.33
C ASP A 333 -9.02 11.73 9.33
N ASP A 334 -9.45 12.63 8.44
CA ASP A 334 -10.45 12.33 7.41
C ASP A 334 -9.91 11.35 6.36
N LEU A 335 -10.50 10.16 6.25
CA LEU A 335 -10.35 9.35 5.04
C LEU A 335 -11.15 10.00 3.90
N ILE A 336 -10.53 10.01 2.72
CA ILE A 336 -11.24 10.26 1.47
C ILE A 336 -11.98 8.99 1.07
N VAL A 337 -13.29 9.13 0.89
CA VAL A 337 -14.19 8.10 0.37
C VAL A 337 -14.57 8.47 -1.06
N LEU A 338 -13.83 7.93 -2.03
CA LEU A 338 -14.12 8.15 -3.45
C LEU A 338 -15.27 7.23 -3.88
N LYS A 339 -16.38 7.80 -4.35
CA LYS A 339 -17.53 7.04 -4.88
C LYS A 339 -17.68 7.27 -6.37
N THR A 340 -17.91 6.18 -7.11
CA THR A 340 -17.99 6.18 -8.57
C THR A 340 -19.43 6.14 -9.11
N SER A 341 -19.58 6.47 -10.39
CA SER A 341 -20.82 6.45 -11.17
C SER A 341 -21.54 5.10 -11.19
N MET A 342 -20.82 3.98 -11.02
CA MET A 342 -21.37 2.62 -10.95
C MET A 342 -21.49 2.10 -9.51
N GLY A 343 -21.37 2.96 -8.50
CA GLY A 343 -21.54 2.61 -7.09
C GLY A 343 -20.38 1.83 -6.48
N ARG A 344 -19.22 1.75 -7.14
CA ARG A 344 -17.97 1.28 -6.51
C ARG A 344 -17.38 2.40 -5.64
N GLU A 345 -16.75 2.06 -4.53
CA GLU A 345 -16.13 3.03 -3.63
C GLU A 345 -14.79 2.51 -3.10
N ILE A 346 -13.91 3.40 -2.63
CA ILE A 346 -12.68 3.04 -1.91
C ILE A 346 -12.42 4.07 -0.80
N LYS A 347 -11.88 3.62 0.34
CA LYS A 347 -11.53 4.45 1.50
C LYS A 347 -10.01 4.50 1.71
N ILE A 348 -9.43 5.70 1.68
CA ILE A 348 -7.98 5.95 1.63
C ILE A 348 -7.60 7.24 2.35
N THR A 349 -6.34 7.39 2.75
CA THR A 349 -5.85 8.66 3.31
C THR A 349 -5.79 9.74 2.21
N LYS A 350 -5.91 11.02 2.58
CA LYS A 350 -6.00 12.15 1.64
C LYS A 350 -4.82 12.28 0.65
N ASP A 351 -3.65 11.89 1.12
CA ASP A 351 -2.35 11.82 0.45
C ASP A 351 -2.14 10.53 -0.38
N HIS A 352 -3.17 9.68 -0.51
CA HIS A 352 -3.07 8.40 -1.21
C HIS A 352 -3.12 8.53 -2.75
N PRO A 353 -2.20 7.92 -3.51
CA PRO A 353 -2.15 8.00 -4.96
C PRO A 353 -3.18 7.08 -5.67
N ILE A 354 -4.07 7.68 -6.46
CA ILE A 354 -5.19 7.06 -7.18
C ILE A 354 -4.99 7.13 -8.69
N VAL A 355 -5.24 6.02 -9.41
CA VAL A 355 -5.03 5.97 -10.86
C VAL A 355 -6.27 6.47 -11.60
N VAL A 356 -6.15 7.62 -12.25
CA VAL A 356 -7.17 8.24 -13.09
C VAL A 356 -6.82 8.11 -14.58
N LEU A 357 -7.83 8.15 -15.45
CA LEU A 357 -7.72 8.05 -16.89
C LEU A 357 -7.99 9.40 -17.54
N ASN A 358 -7.05 9.86 -18.36
CA ASN A 358 -7.27 10.98 -19.27
C ASN A 358 -7.14 10.47 -20.71
N GLY A 359 -8.29 10.29 -21.38
CA GLY A 359 -8.36 9.58 -22.65
C GLY A 359 -7.95 8.10 -22.50
N ASN A 360 -6.80 7.74 -23.08
CA ASN A 360 -6.24 6.39 -23.07
C ASN A 360 -4.96 6.27 -22.21
N LYS A 361 -4.58 7.32 -21.47
CA LYS A 361 -3.41 7.30 -20.58
C LYS A 361 -3.82 7.21 -19.13
N LEU A 362 -3.08 6.40 -18.37
CA LEU A 362 -3.14 6.40 -16.91
C LEU A 362 -2.34 7.58 -16.39
N HIS A 363 -3.01 8.43 -15.63
CA HIS A 363 -2.39 9.36 -14.71
C HIS A 363 -2.60 8.80 -13.29
N ILE A 364 -1.75 9.13 -12.33
CA ILE A 364 -2.09 8.92 -10.92
C ILE A 364 -2.63 10.29 -10.40
N LYS A 365 -3.06 10.45 -9.15
CA LYS A 365 -3.51 11.71 -8.50
C LYS A 365 -3.51 11.49 -6.99
N LEU A 366 -3.24 12.50 -6.16
CA LEU A 366 -3.53 12.35 -4.73
C LEU A 366 -5.05 12.30 -4.51
N ALA A 367 -5.52 11.53 -3.53
CA ALA A 367 -6.94 11.33 -3.27
C ALA A 367 -7.69 12.64 -2.99
N GLU A 368 -7.02 13.63 -2.41
CA GLU A 368 -7.56 14.99 -2.21
C GLU A 368 -7.58 15.86 -3.47
N ASP A 369 -6.75 15.56 -4.48
CA ASP A 369 -6.68 16.26 -5.78
C ASP A 369 -7.57 15.64 -6.87
N VAL A 370 -8.09 14.42 -6.62
CA VAL A 370 -9.16 13.82 -7.42
C VAL A 370 -10.37 14.74 -7.42
N LYS A 371 -11.01 14.91 -8.58
CA LYS A 371 -12.19 15.76 -8.76
C LYS A 371 -13.38 14.95 -9.24
N GLU A 372 -14.59 15.42 -8.98
CA GLU A 372 -15.77 14.87 -9.63
C GLU A 372 -15.58 14.85 -11.16
N ARG A 373 -16.05 13.78 -11.79
CA ARG A 373 -15.89 13.46 -13.22
C ARG A 373 -14.50 12.98 -13.67
N ASP A 374 -13.47 12.98 -12.83
CA ASP A 374 -12.25 12.19 -13.11
C ASP A 374 -12.64 10.72 -13.32
N GLU A 375 -11.92 9.98 -14.16
CA GLU A 375 -12.27 8.61 -14.51
C GLU A 375 -11.29 7.61 -13.88
N ILE A 376 -11.73 6.75 -12.95
CA ILE A 376 -10.88 5.71 -12.36
C ILE A 376 -10.89 4.46 -13.26
N ALA A 377 -9.71 3.86 -13.46
CA ALA A 377 -9.52 2.70 -14.30
C ALA A 377 -10.03 1.39 -13.67
N LEU A 378 -10.57 0.53 -14.54
CA LEU A 378 -10.92 -0.87 -14.28
C LEU A 378 -10.26 -1.73 -15.38
N PRO A 379 -9.39 -2.70 -15.09
CA PRO A 379 -8.92 -3.64 -16.12
C PRO A 379 -10.08 -4.45 -16.70
N ASN A 380 -10.01 -4.83 -17.98
CA ASN A 380 -11.05 -5.61 -18.68
C ASN A 380 -10.38 -6.67 -19.57
N GLY A 381 -10.58 -7.94 -19.25
CA GLY A 381 -9.99 -9.06 -19.99
C GLY A 381 -9.62 -10.23 -19.09
N GLU A 382 -9.26 -11.37 -19.69
CA GLU A 382 -8.93 -12.58 -18.95
C GLU A 382 -7.66 -12.42 -18.10
N PHE A 383 -7.55 -13.23 -17.05
CA PHE A 383 -6.34 -13.38 -16.24
C PHE A 383 -5.26 -14.15 -17.03
N ASN A 384 -4.07 -13.58 -17.19
CA ASN A 384 -2.91 -14.30 -17.71
C ASN A 384 -2.33 -15.28 -16.67
N SER A 385 -2.89 -16.49 -16.56
CA SER A 385 -2.47 -17.52 -15.58
C SER A 385 -1.16 -18.24 -15.93
N ASN A 386 -0.10 -17.50 -16.22
CA ASN A 386 1.24 -18.03 -16.53
C ASN A 386 1.99 -18.69 -15.35
N CYS A 387 1.33 -18.93 -14.21
CA CYS A 387 1.98 -19.43 -12.99
C CYS A 387 2.29 -20.95 -12.99
N ASN A 388 1.80 -21.73 -13.95
CA ASN A 388 2.02 -23.20 -14.01
C ASN A 388 3.13 -23.63 -14.99
N LYS A 389 4.28 -22.95 -15.00
CA LYS A 389 5.48 -23.39 -15.78
C LYS A 389 6.45 -24.32 -15.04
N ASN A 390 6.26 -24.55 -13.74
CA ASN A 390 7.19 -25.38 -12.95
C ASN A 390 6.92 -26.90 -13.02
N ASN A 391 5.88 -27.35 -13.73
CA ASN A 391 5.76 -28.74 -14.14
C ASN A 391 6.27 -28.86 -15.58
N ASN A 392 7.43 -29.48 -15.74
CA ASN A 392 7.96 -29.88 -17.05
C ASN A 392 7.05 -30.94 -17.68
N ASN A 393 6.01 -30.49 -18.39
CA ASN A 393 5.41 -31.18 -19.52
C ASN A 393 4.59 -30.19 -20.38
N SER A 394 4.81 -30.26 -21.69
CA SER A 394 4.27 -29.36 -22.71
C SER A 394 2.75 -29.40 -22.84
N ASN A 395 2.17 -28.27 -23.28
CA ASN A 395 0.92 -28.17 -24.05
C ASN A 395 -0.29 -28.97 -23.52
N ASN A 396 -0.83 -28.60 -22.37
CA ASN A 396 -2.16 -29.05 -21.94
C ASN A 396 -3.11 -27.87 -21.65
N ILE A 397 -4.10 -27.70 -22.53
CA ILE A 397 -5.20 -26.73 -22.42
C ILE A 397 -6.16 -27.10 -21.24
N ASN A 398 -6.05 -28.33 -20.73
CA ASN A 398 -6.91 -28.90 -19.68
C ASN A 398 -6.16 -29.12 -18.34
N ASN A 399 -5.50 -28.10 -17.80
CA ASN A 399 -4.93 -28.15 -16.44
C ASN A 399 -6.05 -28.12 -15.37
N ILE A 400 -6.72 -29.27 -15.19
CA ILE A 400 -7.72 -29.50 -14.14
C ILE A 400 -6.99 -29.63 -12.80
N ILE A 401 -7.30 -28.74 -11.86
CA ILE A 401 -6.73 -28.75 -10.50
C ILE A 401 -7.26 -29.97 -9.74
N THR A 402 -6.38 -30.66 -9.01
CA THR A 402 -6.73 -31.80 -8.17
C THR A 402 -6.39 -31.54 -6.70
N ILE A 403 -7.20 -32.08 -5.80
CA ILE A 403 -7.01 -32.04 -4.35
C ILE A 403 -6.74 -33.47 -3.88
N ASP A 404 -5.51 -33.77 -3.45
CA ASP A 404 -5.19 -35.01 -2.73
C ASP A 404 -5.64 -34.83 -1.27
N VAL A 405 -6.78 -35.43 -0.92
CA VAL A 405 -7.38 -35.31 0.40
C VAL A 405 -6.47 -35.87 1.49
N LEU A 406 -5.59 -36.83 1.17
CA LEU A 406 -4.64 -37.37 2.13
C LEU A 406 -3.58 -36.33 2.50
N GLU A 407 -3.08 -35.57 1.53
CA GLU A 407 -2.12 -34.48 1.77
C GLU A 407 -2.72 -33.37 2.62
N GLU A 408 -3.97 -32.98 2.34
CA GLU A 408 -4.65 -31.89 3.05
C GLU A 408 -4.97 -32.21 4.52
N ILE A 409 -5.07 -33.50 4.88
CA ILE A 409 -5.41 -33.93 6.24
C ILE A 409 -4.22 -34.54 7.03
N LYS A 410 -3.07 -34.85 6.40
CA LYS A 410 -1.95 -35.57 7.04
C LYS A 410 -1.46 -34.95 8.36
N ASN A 411 -1.44 -33.62 8.42
CA ASN A 411 -0.98 -32.84 9.56
C ASN A 411 -2.13 -32.37 10.48
N THR A 412 -3.31 -32.99 10.37
CA THR A 412 -4.52 -32.55 11.10
C THR A 412 -5.04 -33.65 12.05
N PRO A 413 -5.79 -33.31 13.11
CA PRO A 413 -6.45 -34.31 13.96
C PRO A 413 -7.48 -35.21 13.25
N LEU A 414 -7.78 -34.96 11.96
CA LEU A 414 -8.61 -35.85 11.14
C LEU A 414 -7.86 -37.11 10.71
N ILE A 415 -6.52 -37.09 10.62
CA ILE A 415 -5.71 -38.23 10.17
C ILE A 415 -5.92 -39.48 11.04
N GLU A 416 -5.99 -39.28 12.36
CA GLU A 416 -6.25 -40.30 13.38
C GLU A 416 -7.61 -40.99 13.24
N LYS A 417 -8.58 -40.28 12.66
CA LYS A 417 -9.97 -40.70 12.53
C LYS A 417 -10.31 -41.15 11.12
N THR A 418 -9.39 -41.06 10.16
CA THR A 418 -9.64 -41.35 8.75
C THR A 418 -9.15 -42.74 8.36
N PHE A 419 -10.00 -43.45 7.63
CA PHE A 419 -9.76 -44.80 7.13
C PHE A 419 -9.83 -44.82 5.61
N LEU A 420 -9.00 -45.68 5.01
CA LEU A 420 -9.04 -46.00 3.59
C LEU A 420 -9.93 -47.22 3.34
N ASN A 421 -10.81 -47.12 2.34
CA ASN A 421 -11.64 -48.21 1.83
C ASN A 421 -11.09 -48.70 0.48
N ASN A 422 -10.20 -49.69 0.51
CA ASN A 422 -9.77 -50.44 -0.68
C ASN A 422 -9.38 -51.87 -0.29
N LYS A 423 -10.39 -52.73 -0.08
CA LYS A 423 -10.22 -54.09 0.46
C LYS A 423 -9.25 -54.94 -0.36
N ASN A 424 -9.30 -54.87 -1.69
CA ASN A 424 -8.44 -55.68 -2.55
C ASN A 424 -6.96 -55.27 -2.42
N MET A 425 -6.66 -53.96 -2.43
CA MET A 425 -5.31 -53.47 -2.18
C MET A 425 -4.83 -53.86 -0.78
N VAL A 426 -5.63 -53.60 0.26
CA VAL A 426 -5.25 -53.82 1.67
C VAL A 426 -4.99 -55.30 1.98
N LEU A 427 -5.67 -56.22 1.29
CA LEU A 427 -5.41 -57.67 1.44
C LEU A 427 -4.21 -58.14 0.61
N ASN A 428 -4.04 -57.66 -0.62
CA ASN A 428 -2.92 -58.05 -1.48
C ASN A 428 -1.55 -57.57 -0.97
N GLU A 429 -1.52 -56.43 -0.28
CA GLU A 429 -0.31 -55.81 0.26
C GLU A 429 -0.20 -55.99 1.79
N PHE A 430 -0.99 -56.93 2.34
CA PHE A 430 -1.18 -57.08 3.78
C PHE A 430 0.13 -57.28 4.56
N ASP A 431 1.09 -58.05 4.05
CA ASP A 431 2.35 -58.32 4.76
C ASP A 431 3.29 -57.10 4.76
N ASN A 432 3.32 -56.32 3.68
CA ASN A 432 4.03 -55.04 3.62
C ASN A 432 3.41 -54.00 4.57
N ILE A 433 2.08 -53.98 4.66
CA ILE A 433 1.32 -53.16 5.61
C ILE A 433 1.58 -53.62 7.06
N ARG A 434 1.60 -54.94 7.31
CA ARG A 434 1.85 -55.54 8.63
C ARG A 434 3.21 -55.19 9.20
N ALA A 435 4.26 -55.13 8.37
CA ALA A 435 5.61 -54.77 8.79
C ALA A 435 5.71 -53.39 9.48
N HIS A 436 4.73 -52.51 9.23
CA HIS A 436 4.68 -51.13 9.75
C HIS A 436 3.59 -50.91 10.81
N LEU A 437 2.96 -51.99 11.31
CA LEU A 437 1.80 -51.93 12.21
C LEU A 437 2.08 -52.48 13.61
N SER A 438 1.50 -51.83 14.62
CA SER A 438 1.36 -52.45 15.94
C SER A 438 0.40 -53.64 15.89
N ASN A 439 0.77 -54.75 16.55
CA ASN A 439 0.02 -56.02 16.55
C ASN A 439 -1.48 -55.90 16.93
N LYS A 440 -1.85 -54.83 17.65
CA LYS A 440 -3.21 -54.57 18.19
C LYS A 440 -4.32 -54.44 17.14
N TYR A 441 -3.99 -54.20 15.85
CA TYR A 441 -4.99 -53.88 14.81
C TYR A 441 -5.07 -54.88 13.65
N ILE A 442 -4.26 -55.94 13.66
CA ILE A 442 -4.14 -56.90 12.54
C ILE A 442 -5.46 -57.60 12.19
N TYR A 443 -6.22 -58.06 13.20
CA TYR A 443 -7.48 -58.78 13.00
C TYR A 443 -8.55 -57.89 12.32
N ASP A 444 -8.66 -56.64 12.76
CA ASP A 444 -9.59 -55.63 12.21
C ASP A 444 -9.34 -55.38 10.71
N ILE A 445 -8.06 -55.35 10.30
CA ILE A 445 -7.66 -55.09 8.92
C ILE A 445 -8.05 -56.26 8.02
N LYS A 446 -7.70 -57.51 8.40
CA LYS A 446 -8.09 -58.71 7.64
C LYS A 446 -9.61 -58.85 7.52
N LYS A 447 -10.36 -58.56 8.59
CA LYS A 447 -11.83 -58.66 8.61
C LYS A 447 -12.51 -57.61 7.74
N ASN A 448 -12.12 -56.34 7.89
CA ASN A 448 -12.85 -55.22 7.30
C ASN A 448 -12.25 -54.71 5.98
N GLY A 449 -11.02 -55.09 5.61
CA GLY A 449 -10.34 -54.57 4.42
C GLY A 449 -10.03 -53.06 4.47
N THR A 450 -9.99 -52.50 5.68
CA THR A 450 -9.81 -51.06 5.93
C THR A 450 -8.65 -50.84 6.87
N VAL A 451 -7.93 -49.74 6.67
CA VAL A 451 -6.72 -49.38 7.39
C VAL A 451 -6.76 -47.89 7.70
N ARG A 452 -6.20 -47.46 8.84
CA ARG A 452 -6.12 -46.02 9.16
C ARG A 452 -5.12 -45.36 8.24
N VAL A 453 -5.42 -44.16 7.77
CA VAL A 453 -4.52 -43.45 6.85
C VAL A 453 -3.15 -43.21 7.49
N LYS A 454 -3.09 -42.85 8.77
CA LYS A 454 -1.83 -42.62 9.49
C LYS A 454 -0.87 -43.84 9.42
N ASP A 455 -1.43 -45.05 9.46
CA ASP A 455 -0.66 -46.29 9.45
C ASP A 455 -0.17 -46.63 8.02
N MET A 456 -0.72 -45.98 6.98
CA MET A 456 -0.34 -46.15 5.56
C MET A 456 0.65 -45.09 5.07
N LEU A 457 0.83 -43.98 5.78
CA LEU A 457 1.75 -42.90 5.37
C LEU A 457 3.20 -43.38 5.09
N PRO A 458 3.81 -44.31 5.88
CA PRO A 458 5.16 -44.80 5.62
C PRO A 458 5.32 -45.61 4.33
N ILE A 459 4.22 -46.15 3.79
CA ILE A 459 4.19 -47.11 2.67
C ILE A 459 3.44 -46.57 1.44
N ARG A 460 3.53 -45.25 1.23
CA ARG A 460 2.80 -44.53 0.15
C ARG A 460 3.03 -45.07 -1.25
N SER A 461 4.20 -45.65 -1.55
CA SER A 461 4.47 -46.31 -2.85
C SER A 461 3.41 -47.34 -3.22
N ILE A 462 2.84 -48.02 -2.22
CA ILE A 462 1.73 -48.97 -2.39
C ILE A 462 0.44 -48.27 -2.79
N LEU A 463 0.09 -47.13 -2.17
CA LEU A 463 -1.11 -46.37 -2.54
C LEU A 463 -1.06 -45.89 -4.01
N ASN A 464 0.13 -45.53 -4.49
CA ASN A 464 0.35 -45.08 -5.86
C ASN A 464 0.27 -46.24 -6.87
N LYS A 465 0.72 -47.45 -6.48
CA LYS A 465 0.68 -48.68 -7.28
C LYS A 465 -0.76 -49.13 -7.59
N TYR A 466 -1.70 -48.92 -6.66
CA TYR A 466 -3.10 -49.32 -6.81
C TYR A 466 -4.01 -48.12 -7.13
N ASN A 467 -3.84 -47.58 -8.35
CA ASN A 467 -4.68 -46.60 -9.05
C ASN A 467 -5.50 -45.66 -8.14
N HIS A 468 -4.93 -44.47 -7.89
CA HIS A 468 -5.45 -43.41 -7.01
C HIS A 468 -6.96 -43.15 -7.07
N ASN A 469 -7.60 -43.25 -8.25
CA ASN A 469 -9.03 -42.96 -8.42
C ASN A 469 -9.97 -43.94 -7.69
N SER A 470 -9.50 -45.15 -7.34
CA SER A 470 -10.31 -46.17 -6.65
C SER A 470 -10.29 -46.04 -5.12
N ASN A 471 -9.36 -45.26 -4.57
CA ASN A 471 -9.17 -45.11 -3.13
C ASN A 471 -10.20 -44.13 -2.56
N ARG A 472 -11.02 -44.60 -1.60
CA ARG A 472 -12.08 -43.80 -0.93
C ARG A 472 -11.84 -43.64 0.57
N LEU A 473 -12.17 -42.47 1.10
CA LEU A 473 -11.87 -42.07 2.49
C LEU A 473 -13.14 -41.83 3.31
N PHE A 474 -13.07 -42.16 4.60
CA PHE A 474 -14.19 -41.99 5.54
C PHE A 474 -13.72 -41.88 7.00
N THR A 475 -14.57 -41.36 7.88
CA THR A 475 -14.23 -41.10 9.30
C THR A 475 -14.99 -41.94 10.34
N VAL A 476 -15.88 -42.84 9.93
CA VAL A 476 -16.71 -43.66 10.83
C VAL A 476 -16.91 -45.06 10.23
N ARG A 477 -16.60 -46.13 10.95
CA ARG A 477 -16.62 -47.52 10.42
C ARG A 477 -18.00 -48.08 10.02
N SER A 478 -19.11 -47.40 10.30
CA SER A 478 -20.47 -47.90 10.07
C SER A 478 -21.28 -46.97 9.14
N LYS A 479 -21.66 -47.46 7.94
CA LYS A 479 -22.48 -46.75 6.95
C LYS A 479 -22.09 -45.26 6.74
N SER A 480 -20.80 -44.97 6.64
CA SER A 480 -20.31 -43.61 6.42
C SER A 480 -20.49 -43.15 4.98
N THR A 481 -20.85 -41.87 4.78
CA THR A 481 -20.51 -41.16 3.54
C THR A 481 -19.00 -41.26 3.31
N THR A 482 -18.62 -41.88 2.20
CA THR A 482 -17.23 -41.88 1.72
C THR A 482 -17.03 -40.70 0.78
N ILE A 483 -15.78 -40.28 0.57
CA ILE A 483 -15.41 -39.36 -0.50
C ILE A 483 -14.22 -39.93 -1.31
N PRO A 484 -14.02 -39.51 -2.57
CA PRO A 484 -12.78 -39.79 -3.30
C PRO A 484 -11.56 -39.31 -2.51
N SER A 485 -10.46 -40.08 -2.56
CA SER A 485 -9.17 -39.64 -2.01
C SER A 485 -8.53 -38.52 -2.83
N VAL A 486 -8.87 -38.42 -4.13
CA VAL A 486 -8.49 -37.30 -5.00
C VAL A 486 -9.76 -36.69 -5.60
N ILE A 487 -9.97 -35.39 -5.37
CA ILE A 487 -11.08 -34.64 -5.96
C ILE A 487 -10.55 -33.80 -7.12
N LYS A 488 -11.24 -33.82 -8.26
CA LYS A 488 -10.93 -32.97 -9.43
C LYS A 488 -11.84 -31.75 -9.42
N ILE A 489 -11.28 -30.55 -9.58
CA ILE A 489 -12.04 -29.32 -9.81
C ILE A 489 -12.36 -29.24 -11.30
N ASP A 490 -13.26 -30.12 -11.76
CA ASP A 490 -13.83 -30.08 -13.10
C ASP A 490 -15.06 -29.13 -13.14
N GLY A 491 -15.72 -29.03 -14.30
CA GLY A 491 -16.90 -28.16 -14.45
C GLY A 491 -18.06 -28.52 -13.51
N ASP A 492 -18.28 -29.81 -13.24
CA ASP A 492 -19.35 -30.27 -12.34
C ASP A 492 -19.02 -29.92 -10.88
N PHE A 493 -17.78 -30.16 -10.44
CA PHE A 493 -17.38 -29.80 -9.08
C PHE A 493 -17.30 -28.27 -8.88
N ALA A 494 -16.87 -27.52 -9.89
CA ALA A 494 -16.91 -26.06 -9.88
C ALA A 494 -18.34 -25.51 -9.80
N ARG A 495 -19.30 -26.13 -10.50
CA ARG A 495 -20.73 -25.82 -10.41
C ARG A 495 -21.30 -26.13 -9.01
N LEU A 496 -20.89 -27.24 -8.39
CA LEU A 496 -21.23 -27.58 -7.00
C LEU A 496 -20.68 -26.56 -5.99
N ILE A 497 -19.46 -26.06 -6.20
CA ILE A 497 -18.89 -24.95 -5.41
C ILE A 497 -19.74 -23.68 -5.57
N GLY A 498 -20.17 -23.37 -6.80
CA GLY A 498 -21.09 -22.26 -7.07
C GLY A 498 -22.40 -22.37 -6.27
N TYR A 499 -23.06 -23.52 -6.34
CA TYR A 499 -24.27 -23.79 -5.54
C TYR A 499 -24.01 -23.73 -4.03
N TYR A 500 -22.82 -24.10 -3.55
CA TYR A 500 -22.49 -23.98 -2.13
C TYR A 500 -22.35 -22.52 -1.70
N LEU A 501 -21.77 -21.66 -2.53
CA LEU A 501 -21.68 -20.24 -2.23
C LEU A 501 -23.05 -19.55 -2.29
N ALA A 502 -23.98 -20.01 -3.11
CA ALA A 502 -25.38 -19.60 -3.00
C ALA A 502 -26.07 -20.24 -1.77
N GLU A 503 -26.56 -21.47 -1.92
CA GLU A 503 -27.48 -22.13 -0.98
C GLU A 503 -26.81 -23.02 0.09
N GLY A 504 -25.48 -23.10 0.06
CA GLY A 504 -24.70 -23.99 0.93
C GLY A 504 -24.45 -23.47 2.34
N TRP A 505 -24.36 -24.41 3.28
CA TRP A 505 -24.01 -24.18 4.68
C TRP A 505 -23.19 -25.35 5.27
N ILE A 506 -22.41 -25.07 6.31
CA ILE A 506 -21.78 -26.09 7.16
C ILE A 506 -22.22 -25.89 8.61
N SER A 507 -22.64 -26.95 9.27
CA SER A 507 -23.05 -26.91 10.69
C SER A 507 -22.39 -28.01 11.51
N GLU A 508 -22.33 -27.78 12.82
CA GLU A 508 -21.87 -28.75 13.81
C GLU A 508 -23.01 -29.10 14.78
N ASP A 509 -23.38 -30.39 14.85
CA ASP A 509 -24.42 -30.91 15.73
C ASP A 509 -23.85 -31.89 16.77
N CYS A 510 -24.07 -31.62 18.05
CA CYS A 510 -23.72 -32.55 19.13
C CYS A 510 -24.78 -33.65 19.25
N ASN A 511 -24.36 -34.92 19.26
CA ASN A 511 -25.29 -36.00 19.59
C ASN A 511 -25.51 -36.11 21.12
N LYS A 512 -26.54 -36.86 21.54
CA LYS A 512 -26.88 -37.10 22.97
C LYS A 512 -25.73 -37.73 23.81
N LYS A 513 -24.62 -38.15 23.19
CA LYS A 513 -23.41 -38.69 23.85
C LYS A 513 -22.22 -37.72 23.73
N GLY A 514 -22.46 -36.42 23.52
CA GLY A 514 -21.43 -35.38 23.44
C GLY A 514 -20.53 -35.42 22.19
N ASN A 515 -20.83 -36.26 21.19
CA ASN A 515 -19.99 -36.34 19.99
C ASN A 515 -20.43 -35.28 18.97
N VAL A 516 -19.53 -34.35 18.65
CA VAL A 516 -19.71 -33.38 17.56
C VAL A 516 -19.71 -34.08 16.20
N ARG A 517 -20.79 -33.91 15.44
CA ARG A 517 -20.89 -34.24 14.02
C ARG A 517 -20.77 -32.94 13.23
N LYS A 518 -20.07 -32.96 12.10
CA LYS A 518 -19.97 -31.82 11.18
C LYS A 518 -20.63 -32.23 9.87
N ARG A 519 -21.53 -31.40 9.37
CA ARG A 519 -22.33 -31.66 8.17
C ARG A 519 -22.23 -30.48 7.23
N MET A 520 -22.30 -30.79 5.95
CA MET A 520 -22.46 -29.82 4.87
C MET A 520 -23.86 -30.00 4.30
N GLY A 521 -24.50 -28.93 3.86
CA GLY A 521 -25.79 -29.03 3.18
C GLY A 521 -26.04 -27.89 2.22
N PHE A 522 -27.10 -28.04 1.44
CA PHE A 522 -27.67 -27.05 0.51
C PHE A 522 -29.16 -26.91 0.83
N SER A 523 -29.74 -25.73 0.69
CA SER A 523 -31.16 -25.46 1.00
C SER A 523 -31.82 -24.69 -0.13
N PHE A 524 -32.49 -25.39 -1.04
CA PHE A 524 -33.19 -24.78 -2.18
C PHE A 524 -34.67 -24.51 -1.87
N GLY A 525 -35.32 -23.69 -2.70
CA GLY A 525 -36.77 -23.70 -2.84
C GLY A 525 -37.25 -24.99 -3.50
N ALA A 526 -38.34 -25.59 -3.02
CA ALA A 526 -38.85 -26.87 -3.54
C ALA A 526 -39.32 -26.83 -5.01
N HIS A 527 -39.38 -25.64 -5.63
CA HIS A 527 -39.70 -25.45 -7.04
C HIS A 527 -38.45 -25.40 -7.95
N GLU A 528 -37.25 -25.45 -7.37
CA GLU A 528 -35.97 -25.31 -8.09
C GLU A 528 -35.40 -26.68 -8.51
N GLU A 529 -36.28 -27.54 -9.04
CA GLU A 529 -35.98 -28.95 -9.31
C GLU A 529 -34.77 -29.14 -10.25
N GLU A 530 -34.56 -28.24 -11.22
CA GLU A 530 -33.38 -28.27 -12.11
C GLU A 530 -32.08 -28.24 -11.28
N TYR A 531 -31.99 -27.33 -10.30
CA TYR A 531 -30.77 -27.08 -9.52
C TYR A 531 -30.58 -28.15 -8.44
N ILE A 532 -31.67 -28.60 -7.83
CA ILE A 532 -31.71 -29.73 -6.89
C ILE A 532 -31.20 -31.01 -7.58
N ASN A 533 -31.72 -31.33 -8.76
CA ASN A 533 -31.32 -32.52 -9.51
C ASN A 533 -29.88 -32.44 -10.03
N ASP A 534 -29.42 -31.25 -10.44
CA ASP A 534 -28.03 -31.01 -10.83
C ASP A 534 -27.06 -31.29 -9.66
N VAL A 535 -27.31 -30.74 -8.47
CA VAL A 535 -26.52 -31.07 -7.26
C VAL A 535 -26.54 -32.56 -6.96
N LYS A 536 -27.70 -33.22 -7.02
CA LYS A 536 -27.82 -34.68 -6.81
C LYS A 536 -27.00 -35.48 -7.82
N ASN A 537 -27.03 -35.10 -9.10
CA ASN A 537 -26.27 -35.76 -10.16
C ASN A 537 -24.76 -35.63 -9.94
N ILE A 538 -24.28 -34.45 -9.55
CA ILE A 538 -22.85 -34.23 -9.24
C ILE A 538 -22.43 -35.08 -8.03
N LEU A 539 -23.23 -35.13 -6.97
CA LEU A 539 -22.94 -35.95 -5.78
C LEU A 539 -22.96 -37.46 -6.08
N ASN A 540 -23.92 -37.93 -6.89
CA ASN A 540 -24.00 -39.31 -7.36
C ASN A 540 -22.76 -39.68 -8.19
N LYS A 541 -22.30 -38.80 -9.10
CA LYS A 541 -21.10 -38.99 -9.93
C LYS A 541 -19.81 -39.08 -9.10
N LEU A 542 -19.77 -38.46 -7.93
CA LEU A 542 -18.66 -38.55 -6.97
C LEU A 542 -18.81 -39.73 -5.98
N ASP A 543 -19.91 -40.48 -6.04
CA ASP A 543 -20.31 -41.55 -5.10
C ASP A 543 -20.41 -41.04 -3.64
N ILE A 544 -20.95 -39.83 -3.46
CA ILE A 544 -21.09 -39.16 -2.17
C ILE A 544 -22.54 -39.30 -1.67
N ASN A 545 -22.74 -40.16 -0.66
CA ASN A 545 -24.04 -40.35 -0.01
C ASN A 545 -24.55 -39.07 0.70
N TYR A 546 -25.78 -38.68 0.40
CA TYR A 546 -26.53 -37.57 1.01
C TYR A 546 -27.89 -38.02 1.58
N ILE A 547 -28.56 -37.11 2.29
CA ILE A 547 -29.91 -37.27 2.84
C ILE A 547 -30.74 -36.09 2.36
N GLU A 548 -31.91 -36.35 1.79
CA GLU A 548 -32.87 -35.31 1.40
C GLU A 548 -33.87 -35.03 2.54
N LYS A 549 -34.23 -33.75 2.73
CA LYS A 549 -35.28 -33.31 3.65
C LYS A 549 -36.12 -32.22 3.00
N ILE A 550 -37.38 -32.52 2.76
CA ILE A 550 -38.36 -31.57 2.23
C ILE A 550 -39.24 -31.11 3.40
N LYS A 551 -39.31 -29.80 3.64
CA LYS A 551 -40.18 -29.21 4.68
C LYS A 551 -40.55 -27.77 4.33
N ASN A 552 -41.83 -27.42 4.49
CA ASN A 552 -42.35 -26.05 4.37
C ASN A 552 -41.91 -25.32 3.07
N GLY A 553 -41.92 -26.02 1.92
CA GLY A 553 -41.54 -25.43 0.63
C GLY A 553 -40.02 -25.29 0.39
N SER A 554 -39.18 -25.80 1.28
CA SER A 554 -37.72 -25.92 1.08
C SER A 554 -37.29 -27.38 0.92
N HIS A 555 -36.30 -27.60 0.06
CA HIS A 555 -35.66 -28.89 -0.20
C HIS A 555 -34.20 -28.82 0.22
N ALA A 556 -33.84 -29.52 1.30
CA ALA A 556 -32.47 -29.55 1.81
C ALA A 556 -31.76 -30.86 1.44
N ILE A 557 -30.56 -30.75 0.89
CA ILE A 557 -29.64 -31.87 0.63
C ILE A 557 -28.55 -31.84 1.71
N ILE A 558 -28.39 -32.90 2.49
CA ILE A 558 -27.50 -32.94 3.66
C ILE A 558 -26.45 -34.06 3.53
N ILE A 559 -25.18 -33.68 3.55
CA ILE A 559 -24.02 -34.57 3.42
C ILE A 559 -23.35 -34.72 4.79
N SER A 560 -23.31 -35.94 5.31
CA SER A 560 -22.74 -36.24 6.64
C SER A 560 -21.26 -36.64 6.57
N SER A 561 -20.43 -35.78 5.95
CA SER A 561 -18.98 -36.01 5.78
C SER A 561 -18.15 -34.90 6.44
N LYS A 562 -17.39 -35.27 7.48
CA LYS A 562 -16.42 -34.37 8.13
C LYS A 562 -15.29 -33.95 7.19
N LEU A 563 -14.89 -34.85 6.29
CA LEU A 563 -13.82 -34.60 5.31
C LEU A 563 -14.30 -33.61 4.24
N LEU A 564 -15.51 -33.78 3.70
CA LEU A 564 -16.03 -32.86 2.68
C LEU A 564 -16.24 -31.45 3.26
N ALA A 565 -16.79 -31.36 4.48
CA ALA A 565 -16.91 -30.08 5.18
C ALA A 565 -15.55 -29.42 5.45
N TYR A 566 -14.52 -30.20 5.81
CA TYR A 566 -13.15 -29.70 5.95
C TYR A 566 -12.58 -29.19 4.61
N ILE A 567 -12.81 -29.91 3.51
CA ILE A 567 -12.35 -29.50 2.18
C ILE A 567 -13.01 -28.18 1.76
N PHE A 568 -14.33 -28.04 1.89
CA PHE A 568 -15.02 -26.79 1.57
C PHE A 568 -14.62 -25.63 2.48
N GLU A 569 -14.54 -25.85 3.79
CA GLU A 569 -14.26 -24.78 4.76
C GLU A 569 -12.78 -24.36 4.80
N LYS A 570 -11.85 -25.31 4.73
CA LYS A 570 -10.41 -25.08 4.99
C LYS A 570 -9.51 -25.18 3.76
N VAL A 571 -9.78 -26.09 2.82
CA VAL A 571 -8.94 -26.30 1.62
C VAL A 571 -9.35 -25.36 0.47
N LEU A 572 -10.64 -25.31 0.17
CA LEU A 572 -11.23 -24.39 -0.80
C LEU A 572 -11.52 -23.00 -0.21
N LYS A 573 -11.50 -22.88 1.12
CA LYS A 573 -11.79 -21.63 1.86
C LYS A 573 -13.14 -20.99 1.51
N CYS A 574 -14.16 -21.77 1.16
CA CYS A 574 -15.49 -21.30 0.74
C CYS A 574 -16.29 -20.55 1.83
N GLY A 575 -15.81 -20.50 3.08
CA GLY A 575 -16.60 -20.09 4.24
C GLY A 575 -17.59 -21.17 4.72
N ASN A 576 -18.30 -20.89 5.82
CA ASN A 576 -19.30 -21.78 6.42
C ASN A 576 -20.68 -21.15 6.64
N ASN A 577 -20.80 -19.83 6.51
CA ASN A 577 -22.04 -19.06 6.66
C ASN A 577 -22.08 -17.87 5.67
N CYS A 578 -23.23 -17.19 5.57
CA CYS A 578 -23.42 -16.12 4.58
C CYS A 578 -22.46 -14.92 4.71
N TYR A 579 -21.92 -14.63 5.91
CA TYR A 579 -21.04 -13.49 6.15
C TYR A 579 -19.59 -13.73 5.71
N ASN A 580 -19.11 -14.99 5.77
CA ASN A 580 -17.71 -15.34 5.51
C ASN A 580 -17.47 -16.13 4.21
N LYS A 581 -18.49 -16.28 3.37
CA LYS A 581 -18.35 -16.90 2.04
C LYS A 581 -17.42 -16.09 1.13
N GLN A 582 -16.66 -16.78 0.29
CA GLN A 582 -15.80 -16.20 -0.75
C GLN A 582 -15.58 -17.20 -1.89
N ILE A 583 -15.17 -16.71 -3.06
CA ILE A 583 -14.80 -17.58 -4.20
C ILE A 583 -13.47 -18.29 -3.88
N PRO A 584 -13.36 -19.62 -4.06
CA PRO A 584 -12.11 -20.33 -3.82
C PRO A 584 -10.96 -19.86 -4.72
N PRO A 585 -9.73 -19.75 -4.19
CA PRO A 585 -8.53 -19.40 -4.95
C PRO A 585 -8.34 -20.26 -6.22
N GLN A 586 -8.67 -21.55 -6.12
CA GLN A 586 -8.54 -22.52 -7.20
C GLN A 586 -9.47 -22.21 -8.40
N ILE A 587 -10.63 -21.56 -8.17
CA ILE A 587 -11.54 -21.18 -9.27
C ILE A 587 -10.92 -20.06 -10.12
N PHE A 588 -10.24 -19.09 -9.52
CA PHE A 588 -9.55 -18.03 -10.27
C PHE A 588 -8.41 -18.55 -11.15
N ASN A 589 -7.76 -19.64 -10.76
CA ASN A 589 -6.70 -20.30 -11.54
C ASN A 589 -7.21 -21.36 -12.54
N SER A 590 -8.49 -21.76 -12.45
CA SER A 590 -9.07 -22.75 -13.35
C SER A 590 -9.30 -22.19 -14.78
N PRO A 591 -9.30 -23.02 -15.84
CA PRO A 591 -9.65 -22.56 -17.20
C PRO A 591 -11.02 -21.88 -17.32
N SER A 592 -11.22 -21.04 -18.34
CA SER A 592 -12.42 -20.19 -18.51
C SER A 592 -13.73 -20.97 -18.56
N ASN A 593 -13.76 -22.19 -19.10
CA ASN A 593 -14.94 -23.07 -19.07
C ASN A 593 -15.30 -23.56 -17.64
N ILE A 594 -14.31 -23.78 -16.77
CA ILE A 594 -14.54 -24.19 -15.38
C ILE A 594 -15.02 -22.99 -14.56
N LYS A 595 -14.43 -21.79 -14.78
CA LYS A 595 -14.94 -20.53 -14.23
C LYS A 595 -16.40 -20.26 -14.66
N TRP A 596 -16.76 -20.61 -15.89
CA TRP A 596 -18.11 -20.44 -16.43
C TRP A 596 -19.13 -21.37 -15.74
N GLU A 597 -18.80 -22.64 -15.54
CA GLU A 597 -19.65 -23.57 -14.79
C GLU A 597 -19.74 -23.22 -13.28
N PHE A 598 -18.69 -22.64 -12.69
CA PHE A 598 -18.80 -22.02 -11.37
C PHE A 598 -19.81 -20.84 -11.35
N LEU A 599 -19.71 -19.92 -12.31
CA LEU A 599 -20.63 -18.79 -12.45
C LEU A 599 -22.08 -19.26 -12.64
N LYS A 600 -22.28 -20.37 -13.37
CA LYS A 600 -23.57 -21.05 -13.52
C LYS A 600 -24.16 -21.47 -12.18
N GLY A 601 -23.40 -22.16 -11.34
CA GLY A 601 -23.88 -22.64 -10.03
C GLY A 601 -24.25 -21.49 -9.08
N ILE A 602 -23.38 -20.47 -8.97
CA ILE A 602 -23.61 -19.35 -8.03
C ILE A 602 -24.75 -18.43 -8.48
N LEU A 603 -24.92 -18.19 -9.78
CA LEU A 603 -26.02 -17.37 -10.29
C LEU A 603 -27.36 -18.12 -10.32
N ARG A 604 -27.38 -19.45 -10.40
CA ARG A 604 -28.64 -20.22 -10.41
C ARG A 604 -29.37 -20.17 -9.07
N GLY A 605 -28.67 -20.26 -7.94
CA GLY A 605 -29.26 -20.09 -6.60
C GLY A 605 -29.66 -18.65 -6.33
N ASP A 606 -28.68 -17.81 -5.94
CA ASP A 606 -28.91 -16.43 -5.46
C ASP A 606 -29.19 -15.38 -6.57
N GLY A 607 -29.15 -15.76 -7.85
CA GLY A 607 -29.30 -14.82 -8.98
C GLY A 607 -30.74 -14.60 -9.45
N GLY A 608 -31.09 -13.34 -9.67
CA GLY A 608 -32.39 -12.92 -10.18
C GLY A 608 -32.31 -12.21 -11.54
N ILE A 609 -33.15 -12.61 -12.49
CA ILE A 609 -33.43 -11.83 -13.70
C ILE A 609 -34.61 -10.91 -13.38
N VAL A 610 -34.36 -9.61 -13.37
CA VAL A 610 -35.35 -8.58 -12.98
C VAL A 610 -35.87 -7.86 -14.22
N LYS A 611 -37.19 -7.71 -14.30
CA LYS A 611 -37.89 -6.97 -15.37
C LYS A 611 -38.01 -5.49 -14.97
N LEU A 612 -37.65 -4.59 -15.88
CA LEU A 612 -37.67 -3.14 -15.70
C LEU A 612 -38.53 -2.45 -16.76
N ASN A 613 -38.96 -1.21 -16.49
CA ASN A 613 -39.68 -0.33 -17.42
C ASN A 613 -40.92 -1.00 -18.06
N ASN A 614 -41.85 -1.49 -17.24
CA ASN A 614 -43.04 -2.24 -17.66
C ASN A 614 -42.69 -3.42 -18.58
N ASN A 615 -41.79 -4.29 -18.13
CA ASN A 615 -41.32 -5.50 -18.82
C ASN A 615 -40.59 -5.27 -20.16
N LYS A 616 -40.13 -4.05 -20.45
CA LYS A 616 -39.39 -3.74 -21.70
C LYS A 616 -37.88 -3.97 -21.58
N ASN A 617 -37.35 -3.95 -20.36
CA ASN A 617 -35.92 -4.04 -20.09
C ASN A 617 -35.63 -5.17 -19.10
N LEU A 618 -34.40 -5.70 -19.15
CA LEU A 618 -33.90 -6.72 -18.22
C LEU A 618 -32.60 -6.27 -17.57
N ASN A 619 -32.41 -6.62 -16.30
CA ASN A 619 -31.12 -6.64 -15.64
C ASN A 619 -30.98 -7.93 -14.81
N ILE A 620 -29.74 -8.31 -14.49
CA ILE A 620 -29.46 -9.46 -13.62
C ILE A 620 -28.90 -8.91 -12.31
N GLU A 621 -29.48 -9.33 -11.19
CA GLU A 621 -29.06 -8.95 -9.84
C GLU A 621 -28.58 -10.19 -9.06
N TYR A 622 -27.48 -10.04 -8.32
CA TYR A 622 -26.97 -11.04 -7.38
C TYR A 622 -26.76 -10.35 -6.03
N GLY A 623 -27.37 -10.88 -4.97
CA GLY A 623 -27.30 -10.31 -3.61
C GLY A 623 -26.40 -11.12 -2.70
N THR A 624 -25.55 -10.47 -1.92
CA THR A 624 -24.80 -11.13 -0.82
C THR A 624 -24.53 -10.16 0.33
N VAL A 625 -24.34 -10.69 1.54
CA VAL A 625 -23.87 -9.93 2.71
C VAL A 625 -22.35 -10.04 2.92
N SER A 626 -21.66 -10.94 2.20
CA SER A 626 -20.20 -11.04 2.26
C SER A 626 -19.55 -9.99 1.34
N LYS A 627 -18.81 -9.03 1.94
CA LYS A 627 -17.99 -8.06 1.19
C LYS A 627 -16.97 -8.78 0.30
N LYS A 628 -16.36 -9.88 0.77
CA LYS A 628 -15.39 -10.68 0.00
C LYS A 628 -16.03 -11.32 -1.22
N LEU A 629 -17.16 -12.00 -1.06
CA LEU A 629 -17.85 -12.66 -2.17
C LEU A 629 -18.28 -11.64 -3.22
N ALA A 630 -18.77 -10.48 -2.81
CA ALA A 630 -19.12 -9.41 -3.72
C ALA A 630 -17.89 -8.92 -4.53
N ASN A 631 -16.77 -8.68 -3.85
CA ASN A 631 -15.52 -8.24 -4.49
C ASN A 631 -14.96 -9.28 -5.47
N SER A 632 -14.83 -10.54 -5.03
CA SER A 632 -14.36 -11.64 -5.87
C SER A 632 -15.26 -11.87 -7.08
N LEU A 633 -16.59 -11.84 -6.91
CA LEU A 633 -17.52 -12.05 -8.02
C LEU A 633 -17.47 -10.91 -9.04
N MET A 634 -17.32 -9.66 -8.58
CA MET A 634 -17.14 -8.52 -9.49
C MET A 634 -15.84 -8.65 -10.32
N VAL A 635 -14.72 -9.02 -9.70
CA VAL A 635 -13.44 -9.24 -10.42
C VAL A 635 -13.50 -10.46 -11.34
N LEU A 636 -14.16 -11.55 -10.94
CA LEU A 636 -14.36 -12.73 -11.78
C LEU A 636 -15.20 -12.40 -13.03
N LEU A 637 -16.31 -11.67 -12.87
CA LEU A 637 -17.15 -11.21 -13.98
C LEU A 637 -16.40 -10.22 -14.90
N GLN A 638 -15.60 -9.33 -14.31
CA GLN A 638 -14.73 -8.40 -15.04
C GLN A 638 -13.69 -9.12 -15.90
N SER A 639 -13.24 -10.32 -15.49
CA SER A 639 -12.37 -11.18 -16.33
C SER A 639 -13.05 -11.76 -17.58
N PHE A 640 -14.37 -11.89 -17.57
CA PHE A 640 -15.18 -12.23 -18.76
C PHE A 640 -15.63 -11.00 -19.57
N GLY A 641 -15.11 -9.82 -19.21
CA GLY A 641 -15.45 -8.54 -19.81
C GLY A 641 -16.81 -7.99 -19.39
N ILE A 642 -17.39 -8.46 -18.28
CA ILE A 642 -18.68 -8.03 -17.76
C ILE A 642 -18.45 -6.94 -16.70
N ILE A 643 -18.86 -5.70 -17.01
CA ILE A 643 -18.75 -4.57 -16.09
C ILE A 643 -20.05 -4.42 -15.30
N THR A 644 -19.94 -4.61 -13.98
CA THR A 644 -21.04 -4.56 -13.02
C THR A 644 -21.12 -3.21 -12.29
N SER A 645 -22.34 -2.79 -11.94
CA SER A 645 -22.58 -1.80 -10.89
C SER A 645 -22.87 -2.46 -9.56
N LEU A 646 -22.70 -1.71 -8.48
CA LEU A 646 -22.94 -2.13 -7.12
C LEU A 646 -23.98 -1.23 -6.46
N LYS A 647 -25.04 -1.81 -5.90
CA LYS A 647 -25.99 -1.14 -5.03
C LYS A 647 -25.83 -1.70 -3.61
N ARG A 648 -25.77 -0.83 -2.61
CA ARG A 648 -25.82 -1.18 -1.19
C ARG A 648 -27.23 -0.91 -0.66
N CYS A 649 -27.80 -1.80 0.13
CA CYS A 649 -29.05 -1.54 0.85
C CYS A 649 -29.18 -2.35 2.14
N HIS A 650 -29.93 -1.81 3.10
CA HIS A 650 -30.45 -2.57 4.23
C HIS A 650 -31.80 -3.15 3.82
N ASN A 651 -31.98 -4.46 3.98
CA ASN A 651 -33.23 -5.16 3.70
C ASN A 651 -33.93 -5.49 5.02
N ASN A 652 -35.26 -5.49 5.07
CA ASN A 652 -36.05 -5.78 6.29
C ASN A 652 -35.75 -7.14 6.96
N LYS A 653 -35.07 -8.06 6.26
CA LYS A 653 -34.64 -9.38 6.77
C LYS A 653 -33.14 -9.46 7.14
N SER A 654 -32.35 -8.43 6.84
CA SER A 654 -30.90 -8.42 7.05
C SER A 654 -30.53 -7.42 8.13
N THR A 655 -29.84 -7.88 9.17
CA THR A 655 -29.22 -7.03 10.20
C THR A 655 -27.97 -6.29 9.69
N THR A 656 -27.50 -6.63 8.48
CA THR A 656 -26.27 -6.09 7.88
C THR A 656 -26.52 -5.56 6.47
N LEU A 657 -25.59 -4.75 5.98
CA LEU A 657 -25.61 -4.20 4.63
C LEU A 657 -25.56 -5.31 3.56
N THR A 658 -26.50 -5.29 2.62
CA THR A 658 -26.51 -6.19 1.47
C THR A 658 -25.86 -5.54 0.26
N TYR A 659 -24.91 -6.24 -0.36
CA TYR A 659 -24.27 -5.91 -1.63
C TYR A 659 -25.05 -6.54 -2.78
N ILE A 660 -25.69 -5.71 -3.61
CA ILE A 660 -26.39 -6.13 -4.81
C ILE A 660 -25.53 -5.78 -6.03
N ILE A 661 -24.93 -6.81 -6.62
CA ILE A 661 -24.20 -6.72 -7.89
C ILE A 661 -25.21 -6.71 -9.02
N ARG A 662 -25.08 -5.77 -9.96
CA ARG A 662 -26.02 -5.57 -11.05
C ARG A 662 -25.32 -5.62 -12.41
N ILE A 663 -25.78 -6.53 -13.26
CA ILE A 663 -25.36 -6.67 -14.65
C ILE A 663 -26.42 -6.00 -15.51
N ASN A 664 -26.02 -4.95 -16.21
CA ASN A 664 -26.88 -4.10 -17.04
C ASN A 664 -26.33 -4.06 -18.48
N GLY A 665 -27.17 -3.64 -19.42
CA GLY A 665 -26.82 -3.55 -20.84
C GLY A 665 -27.01 -4.88 -21.58
N LEU A 666 -27.65 -4.79 -22.75
CA LEU A 666 -28.24 -5.94 -23.44
C LEU A 666 -27.26 -7.10 -23.66
N ASN A 667 -26.07 -6.81 -24.20
CA ASN A 667 -25.08 -7.84 -24.52
C ASN A 667 -24.54 -8.57 -23.27
N GLN A 668 -24.39 -7.85 -22.15
CA GLN A 668 -23.96 -8.46 -20.89
C GLN A 668 -25.07 -9.34 -20.30
N VAL A 669 -26.32 -8.86 -20.37
CA VAL A 669 -27.50 -9.59 -19.89
C VAL A 669 -27.78 -10.83 -20.73
N LYS A 670 -27.63 -10.80 -22.07
CA LYS A 670 -27.75 -12.01 -22.90
C LYS A 670 -26.66 -13.03 -22.56
N LYS A 671 -25.38 -12.61 -22.57
CA LYS A 671 -24.22 -13.48 -22.28
C LYS A 671 -24.30 -14.15 -20.90
N ILE A 672 -24.81 -13.47 -19.88
CA ILE A 672 -24.95 -14.05 -18.53
C ILE A 672 -26.31 -14.72 -18.33
N GLY A 673 -27.35 -14.30 -19.05
CA GLY A 673 -28.68 -14.89 -19.01
C GLY A 673 -28.68 -16.37 -19.37
N GLU A 674 -27.87 -16.78 -20.34
CA GLU A 674 -27.69 -18.18 -20.76
C GLU A 674 -27.28 -19.13 -19.62
N LEU A 675 -26.61 -18.64 -18.57
CA LEU A 675 -26.25 -19.44 -17.40
C LEU A 675 -27.47 -19.93 -16.60
N PHE A 676 -28.61 -19.25 -16.70
CA PHE A 676 -29.84 -19.60 -15.99
C PHE A 676 -30.58 -20.83 -16.56
N GLY A 677 -30.12 -21.42 -17.67
CA GLY A 677 -30.75 -22.59 -18.27
C GLY A 677 -32.17 -22.30 -18.74
N ASP A 678 -33.12 -23.19 -18.44
CA ASP A 678 -34.50 -23.06 -18.93
C ASP A 678 -35.20 -21.81 -18.39
N LYS A 679 -34.82 -21.33 -17.20
CA LYS A 679 -35.29 -20.06 -16.62
C LYS A 679 -35.00 -18.88 -17.55
N TRP A 680 -33.97 -18.92 -18.41
CA TRP A 680 -33.66 -17.89 -19.41
C TRP A 680 -34.66 -17.84 -20.56
N ASN A 681 -35.25 -18.98 -20.94
CA ASN A 681 -36.20 -19.06 -22.08
C ASN A 681 -37.40 -18.11 -21.87
N ASN A 682 -37.86 -17.96 -20.63
CA ASN A 682 -38.92 -17.04 -20.21
C ASN A 682 -38.61 -15.54 -20.37
N TYR A 683 -37.38 -15.19 -20.75
CA TYR A 683 -36.91 -13.81 -20.91
C TYR A 683 -36.29 -13.52 -22.28
N LYS A 684 -36.02 -14.55 -23.11
CA LYS A 684 -35.43 -14.39 -24.45
C LYS A 684 -36.21 -13.40 -25.31
N GLU A 685 -37.53 -13.56 -25.41
CA GLU A 685 -38.40 -12.66 -26.18
C GLU A 685 -38.28 -11.19 -25.75
N ILE A 686 -38.16 -10.92 -24.44
CA ILE A 686 -37.98 -9.56 -23.91
C ILE A 686 -36.58 -9.02 -24.29
N ALA A 687 -35.56 -9.88 -24.25
CA ALA A 687 -34.20 -9.52 -24.65
C ALA A 687 -34.05 -9.34 -26.18
N ASP A 688 -34.84 -10.02 -26.99
CA ASP A 688 -34.81 -9.93 -28.45
C ASP A 688 -35.63 -8.75 -28.98
N ASN A 689 -36.77 -8.41 -28.33
CA ASN A 689 -37.58 -7.24 -28.65
C ASN A 689 -37.00 -5.88 -28.19
N TYR A 690 -35.72 -5.84 -27.78
CA TYR A 690 -35.06 -4.65 -27.22
C TYR A 690 -34.68 -3.61 -28.31
N LYS A 691 -35.65 -2.83 -28.78
CA LYS A 691 -35.57 -1.94 -29.97
C LYS A 691 -34.49 -0.83 -29.98
N ARG A 692 -33.72 -0.61 -28.90
CA ARG A 692 -32.64 0.40 -28.85
C ARG A 692 -31.42 -0.13 -28.12
N ASN A 693 -30.28 -0.26 -28.80
CA ASN A 693 -29.00 -0.54 -28.13
C ASN A 693 -28.48 0.71 -27.41
N ILE A 694 -29.06 1.01 -26.24
CA ILE A 694 -28.66 2.15 -25.40
C ILE A 694 -27.25 1.87 -24.85
N LYS A 695 -26.27 2.74 -25.17
CA LYS A 695 -24.92 2.64 -24.60
C LYS A 695 -25.00 2.60 -23.06
N PRO A 696 -24.23 1.74 -22.39
CA PRO A 696 -24.29 1.64 -20.93
C PRO A 696 -24.02 2.99 -20.27
N VAL A 697 -24.93 3.42 -19.38
CA VAL A 697 -24.77 4.68 -18.64
C VAL A 697 -23.94 4.40 -17.39
N GLY A 698 -22.87 5.17 -17.19
CA GLY A 698 -22.06 5.13 -15.98
C GLY A 698 -20.65 4.56 -16.14
N TYR A 699 -20.30 3.95 -17.27
CA TYR A 699 -18.91 3.56 -17.58
C TYR A 699 -18.58 3.74 -19.05
N LYS A 700 -17.29 3.92 -19.37
CA LYS A 700 -16.76 3.71 -20.72
C LYS A 700 -16.08 2.35 -20.79
N LYS A 701 -16.01 1.75 -21.98
CA LYS A 701 -15.32 0.49 -22.21
C LYS A 701 -14.43 0.59 -23.45
N SER A 702 -13.19 0.16 -23.28
CA SER A 702 -12.17 -0.08 -24.30
C SER A 702 -11.87 -1.60 -24.32
N ASP A 703 -10.95 -2.05 -25.17
CA ASP A 703 -10.66 -3.48 -25.31
C ASP A 703 -10.02 -4.08 -24.03
N ASN A 704 -8.99 -3.41 -23.48
CA ASN A 704 -8.23 -3.90 -22.32
C ASN A 704 -8.67 -3.28 -20.97
N TYR A 705 -9.51 -2.23 -20.97
CA TYR A 705 -9.98 -1.58 -19.74
C TYR A 705 -11.37 -0.97 -19.87
N ALA A 706 -11.99 -0.65 -18.73
CA ALA A 706 -13.16 0.20 -18.60
C ALA A 706 -12.83 1.38 -17.66
N SER A 707 -13.65 2.43 -17.68
CA SER A 707 -13.47 3.59 -16.80
C SER A 707 -14.77 3.97 -16.11
N LEU A 708 -14.68 4.35 -14.82
CA LEU A 708 -15.80 4.86 -14.02
C LEU A 708 -15.56 6.30 -13.63
N LYS A 709 -16.57 7.17 -13.74
CA LYS A 709 -16.44 8.55 -13.27
C LYS A 709 -16.54 8.62 -11.76
N VAL A 710 -15.69 9.40 -11.12
CA VAL A 710 -15.89 9.86 -9.74
C VAL A 710 -17.19 10.67 -9.70
N LYS A 711 -18.09 10.27 -8.82
CA LYS A 711 -19.44 10.84 -8.67
C LYS A 711 -19.55 11.71 -7.43
N SER A 712 -18.92 11.32 -6.33
CA SER A 712 -18.78 12.13 -5.12
C SER A 712 -17.47 11.77 -4.42
N ILE A 713 -16.97 12.74 -3.67
CA ILE A 713 -15.78 12.66 -2.85
C ILE A 713 -16.23 13.05 -1.45
N GLU A 714 -16.30 12.07 -0.55
CA GLU A 714 -16.77 12.29 0.81
C GLU A 714 -15.58 12.21 1.78
N ARG A 715 -15.71 12.87 2.92
CA ARG A 715 -14.75 12.78 4.03
C ARG A 715 -15.41 12.06 5.19
N GLU A 716 -14.75 11.02 5.67
CA GLU A 716 -15.19 10.23 6.80
C GLU A 716 -14.07 10.24 7.83
N TYR A 717 -14.26 10.96 8.94
CA TYR A 717 -13.32 10.94 10.05
C TYR A 717 -13.12 9.51 10.52
N TYR A 718 -11.89 9.01 10.40
CA TYR A 718 -11.57 7.63 10.69
C TYR A 718 -10.51 7.54 11.77
N ASN A 719 -10.80 6.69 12.75
CA ASN A 719 -9.99 6.55 13.93
C ASN A 719 -9.62 5.09 14.19
N GLY A 720 -8.73 4.54 13.36
CA GLY A 720 -8.30 3.14 13.41
C GLY A 720 -6.92 2.94 12.78
N GLU A 721 -6.59 1.70 12.47
CA GLU A 721 -5.36 1.31 11.76
C GLU A 721 -5.52 1.67 10.27
N VAL A 722 -4.47 2.05 9.56
CA VAL A 722 -4.41 2.14 8.09
C VAL A 722 -3.19 1.38 7.58
N TYR A 723 -3.24 0.93 6.33
CA TYR A 723 -2.30 -0.04 5.77
C TYR A 723 -1.68 0.48 4.48
N SER A 724 -0.37 0.31 4.27
CA SER A 724 0.26 0.55 2.96
C SER A 724 0.74 -0.77 2.36
N VAL A 725 0.84 -0.83 1.04
CA VAL A 725 1.46 -1.94 0.31
C VAL A 725 2.37 -1.40 -0.77
N GLU A 726 3.40 -2.17 -1.11
CA GLU A 726 4.37 -1.86 -2.16
C GLU A 726 4.49 -3.04 -3.13
N THR A 727 4.55 -2.75 -4.42
CA THR A 727 4.37 -3.74 -5.49
C THR A 727 5.44 -3.57 -6.56
N ASP A 728 5.73 -4.63 -7.31
CA ASP A 728 6.80 -4.61 -8.32
C ASP A 728 6.63 -3.53 -9.40
N ASN A 729 5.39 -3.14 -9.75
CA ASN A 729 5.05 -2.13 -10.75
C ASN A 729 4.35 -0.88 -10.16
N ASN A 730 4.33 -0.74 -8.83
CA ASN A 730 3.64 0.30 -8.06
C ASN A 730 2.12 0.35 -8.20
N LEU A 731 1.49 -0.61 -8.88
CA LEU A 731 0.05 -0.67 -9.12
C LEU A 731 -0.58 -1.89 -8.42
N LEU A 732 -1.84 -1.78 -8.05
CA LEU A 732 -2.67 -2.89 -7.57
C LEU A 732 -4.16 -2.73 -7.92
N ILE A 733 -4.87 -3.84 -7.93
CA ILE A 733 -6.33 -3.89 -7.96
C ILE A 733 -6.85 -4.04 -6.53
N SER A 734 -7.55 -3.02 -6.07
CA SER A 734 -8.14 -2.92 -4.73
C SER A 734 -9.67 -3.09 -4.80
N SER A 735 -10.37 -2.63 -3.75
CA SER A 735 -11.82 -2.73 -3.58
C SER A 735 -12.64 -2.52 -4.86
N TYR A 736 -13.52 -3.48 -5.10
CA TYR A 736 -14.44 -3.60 -6.22
C TYR A 736 -13.74 -3.54 -7.59
N GLY A 737 -12.48 -3.97 -7.68
CA GLY A 737 -11.73 -4.04 -8.94
C GLY A 737 -11.17 -2.70 -9.42
N LEU A 738 -11.09 -1.69 -8.54
CA LEU A 738 -10.51 -0.36 -8.84
C LEU A 738 -8.98 -0.42 -8.88
N LEU A 739 -8.37 0.23 -9.87
CA LEU A 739 -6.90 0.34 -10.01
C LEU A 739 -6.37 1.53 -9.19
N VAL A 740 -5.34 1.29 -8.36
CA VAL A 740 -4.72 2.25 -7.44
C VAL A 740 -3.19 2.04 -7.33
N HIS A 741 -2.47 2.90 -6.60
CA HIS A 741 -1.00 2.94 -6.53
C HIS A 741 -0.44 2.71 -5.10
N ASN A 742 0.87 2.46 -4.96
CA ASN A 742 1.56 2.23 -3.66
C ASN A 742 2.02 3.52 -2.94
N CYS A 743 2.40 3.39 -1.65
CA CYS A 743 2.88 4.48 -0.79
C CYS A 743 4.09 4.06 0.05
N PHE A 744 5.24 4.75 -0.03
CA PHE A 744 5.67 5.77 0.95
C PHE A 744 6.84 6.77 0.63
N PRO A 745 7.41 6.94 -0.59
CA PRO A 745 8.55 7.85 -0.79
C PRO A 745 8.50 8.75 -2.03
N LYS A 746 8.74 10.07 -1.96
CA LYS A 746 8.78 10.89 -3.19
C LYS A 746 9.97 10.54 -4.11
N ASP A 747 11.20 10.72 -3.64
CA ASP A 747 12.40 10.47 -4.46
C ASP A 747 12.68 8.98 -4.65
N VAL A 748 12.36 8.14 -3.65
CA VAL A 748 12.45 6.69 -3.82
C VAL A 748 11.38 6.17 -4.78
N LYS A 749 10.12 6.68 -4.82
CA LYS A 749 9.15 6.33 -5.90
C LYS A 749 9.65 6.88 -7.22
N ALA A 750 10.12 8.12 -7.27
CA ALA A 750 10.55 8.72 -8.53
C ALA A 750 11.80 8.03 -9.11
N LEU A 751 12.69 7.48 -8.27
CA LEU A 751 13.78 6.61 -8.70
C LEU A 751 13.27 5.23 -9.13
N ILE A 752 12.42 4.61 -8.32
CA ILE A 752 11.73 3.36 -8.66
C ILE A 752 11.07 3.49 -10.04
N LYS A 753 10.35 4.58 -10.26
CA LYS A 753 9.66 4.94 -11.49
C LYS A 753 10.62 5.20 -12.64
N GLN A 754 11.79 5.80 -12.40
CA GLN A 754 12.82 5.97 -13.43
C GLN A 754 13.47 4.65 -13.84
N PHE A 755 13.76 3.75 -12.89
CA PHE A 755 14.18 2.40 -13.21
C PHE A 755 13.10 1.70 -14.06
N GLU A 756 11.84 1.74 -13.64
CA GLU A 756 10.71 1.15 -14.37
C GLU A 756 10.51 1.74 -15.77
N ASN A 757 10.59 3.07 -15.91
CA ASN A 757 10.50 3.79 -17.19
C ASN A 757 11.64 3.40 -18.16
N ASN A 758 12.80 2.98 -17.63
CA ASN A 758 13.93 2.43 -18.40
C ASN A 758 13.93 0.89 -18.46
N ASN A 759 12.86 0.21 -18.02
CA ASN A 759 12.69 -1.24 -18.00
C ASN A 759 13.64 -2.03 -17.06
N ILE A 760 14.06 -1.42 -15.96
CA ILE A 760 14.93 -1.99 -14.92
C ILE A 760 14.13 -2.14 -13.60
N SER A 761 14.43 -3.14 -12.76
CA SER A 761 13.75 -3.36 -11.47
C SER A 761 14.67 -3.12 -10.27
N PRO A 762 14.37 -2.16 -9.38
CA PRO A 762 15.15 -1.89 -8.18
C PRO A 762 14.60 -2.70 -7.00
N LYS A 763 15.37 -3.69 -6.50
CA LYS A 763 14.93 -4.58 -5.42
C LYS A 763 15.08 -3.96 -4.03
N LEU A 764 16.30 -3.55 -3.67
CA LEU A 764 16.67 -3.01 -2.35
C LEU A 764 15.91 -1.73 -1.98
N ILE A 765 15.67 -0.89 -2.98
CA ILE A 765 15.11 0.47 -2.84
C ILE A 765 13.60 0.40 -2.52
N LYS A 766 12.92 -0.70 -2.86
CA LYS A 766 11.53 -0.94 -2.44
C LYS A 766 11.50 -1.39 -0.97
N ALA A 767 12.20 -2.50 -0.64
CA ALA A 767 12.45 -3.03 0.73
C ALA A 767 12.90 -2.01 1.81
N THR A 768 13.33 -0.83 1.37
CA THR A 768 13.65 0.35 2.18
C THR A 768 12.40 1.10 2.67
N ASP A 769 11.45 1.35 1.78
CA ASP A 769 10.21 2.08 2.04
C ASP A 769 9.34 1.40 3.11
N GLU A 770 9.60 0.10 3.26
CA GLU A 770 8.87 -0.89 4.01
C GLU A 770 8.93 -0.72 5.52
N VAL A 771 10.11 -1.00 6.08
CA VAL A 771 10.34 -1.04 7.53
C VAL A 771 9.97 0.28 8.21
N ASN A 772 9.99 1.37 7.43
CA ASN A 772 9.73 2.71 7.87
C ASN A 772 8.34 2.93 8.49
N GLU A 773 7.27 2.30 7.98
CA GLU A 773 5.89 2.57 8.45
C GLU A 773 5.54 1.97 9.78
N GLU A 774 5.96 0.74 9.95
CA GLU A 774 5.68 -0.02 11.16
C GLU A 774 6.29 0.65 12.39
N GLN A 775 7.34 1.44 12.18
CA GLN A 775 8.18 2.00 13.23
C GLN A 775 7.44 3.01 14.13
N ILE A 776 6.43 3.72 13.61
CA ILE A 776 5.67 4.68 14.44
C ILE A 776 4.65 3.99 15.36
N ILE A 777 3.99 2.91 14.92
CA ILE A 777 3.05 2.18 15.80
C ILE A 777 3.82 1.51 16.92
N TRP A 778 4.94 0.85 16.57
CA TRP A 778 5.75 0.11 17.53
C TRP A 778 6.12 0.96 18.75
N PHE A 779 6.36 2.26 18.54
CA PHE A 779 6.62 3.21 19.61
C PHE A 779 5.36 3.67 20.37
N PHE A 780 4.22 3.84 19.70
CA PHE A 780 2.93 4.13 20.35
C PHE A 780 2.48 3.00 21.29
N ASP A 781 2.57 1.74 20.83
CA ASP A 781 2.25 0.57 21.65
C ASP A 781 3.15 0.49 22.90
N LYS A 782 4.44 0.89 22.79
CA LYS A 782 5.35 0.97 23.93
C LYS A 782 4.85 1.93 25.02
N ILE A 783 4.28 3.07 24.64
CA ILE A 783 3.68 4.06 25.57
C ILE A 783 2.45 3.47 26.28
N LYS A 784 1.55 2.83 25.53
CA LYS A 784 0.31 2.26 26.09
C LYS A 784 0.56 1.09 27.04
N ASN A 785 1.50 0.21 26.70
CA ASN A 785 1.79 -0.97 27.51
C ASN A 785 2.28 -0.61 28.92
N TYR A 786 3.06 0.46 29.06
CA TYR A 786 3.48 1.00 30.36
C TYR A 786 2.29 1.41 31.23
N TYR A 787 1.28 2.08 30.64
CA TYR A 787 0.09 2.54 31.35
C TYR A 787 -1.02 1.49 31.50
N ASN A 788 -0.66 0.19 31.47
CA ASN A 788 -1.62 -0.92 31.50
C ASN A 788 -2.75 -0.79 30.43
N LYS A 789 -2.43 -0.11 29.32
CA LYS A 789 -3.29 0.19 28.17
C LYS A 789 -4.45 1.18 28.42
N ASP A 790 -4.53 1.83 29.59
CA ASP A 790 -5.47 2.93 29.83
C ASP A 790 -4.74 4.27 29.92
N ILE A 791 -5.00 5.13 28.93
CA ILE A 791 -4.44 6.48 28.84
C ILE A 791 -5.52 7.57 28.76
N ASN A 792 -6.79 7.23 28.99
CA ASN A 792 -7.88 8.20 28.94
C ASN A 792 -7.71 9.26 30.05
N GLN A 793 -7.88 10.53 29.69
CA GLN A 793 -7.62 11.70 30.55
C GLN A 793 -6.19 11.80 31.13
N LYS A 794 -5.25 10.92 30.74
CA LYS A 794 -3.83 11.13 31.02
C LYS A 794 -3.32 12.27 30.16
N THR A 795 -2.47 13.11 30.73
CA THR A 795 -1.87 14.22 29.99
C THR A 795 -0.50 13.85 29.46
N PHE A 796 -0.27 13.94 28.15
CA PHE A 796 1.03 13.73 27.53
C PHE A 796 1.60 15.04 27.01
N ALA A 797 2.84 15.33 27.38
CA ALA A 797 3.63 16.37 26.77
C ALA A 797 4.37 15.81 25.55
N VAL A 798 3.90 16.13 24.35
CA VAL A 798 4.56 15.72 23.09
C VAL A 798 5.50 16.84 22.65
N LEU A 799 6.79 16.55 22.73
CA LEU A 799 7.88 17.47 22.48
C LEU A 799 8.49 17.17 21.09
N GLY A 800 8.17 18.03 20.13
CA GLY A 800 8.45 17.85 18.71
C GLY A 800 7.19 17.66 17.88
N LEU A 801 6.76 18.72 17.19
CA LEU A 801 5.61 18.70 16.27
C LEU A 801 6.07 18.55 14.82
N ALA A 802 7.18 19.18 14.44
CA ALA A 802 7.76 19.07 13.11
C ALA A 802 8.41 17.69 12.88
N PHE A 803 8.57 17.29 11.61
CA PHE A 803 9.06 15.92 11.29
C PHE A 803 10.53 15.64 11.68
N LYS A 804 11.30 16.72 11.87
CA LYS A 804 12.70 16.81 12.33
C LYS A 804 12.91 18.18 13.01
N PRO A 805 14.04 18.44 13.68
CA PRO A 805 14.33 19.75 14.26
C PRO A 805 14.41 20.86 13.21
N ASN A 806 14.20 22.10 13.65
CA ASN A 806 14.46 23.31 12.86
C ASN A 806 13.71 23.35 11.53
N THR A 807 12.43 22.95 11.52
CA THR A 807 11.53 23.13 10.37
C THR A 807 10.08 23.29 10.85
N ASP A 808 9.21 23.82 10.00
CA ASP A 808 7.79 24.00 10.26
C ASP A 808 6.89 22.98 9.54
N ASP A 809 7.49 22.05 8.78
CA ASP A 809 6.77 21.07 7.99
C ASP A 809 6.17 19.94 8.84
N LEU A 810 4.86 19.77 8.66
CA LEU A 810 4.02 18.80 9.35
C LEU A 810 3.51 17.69 8.45
N ARG A 811 3.65 17.82 7.12
CA ARG A 811 3.07 16.90 6.11
C ARG A 811 3.41 15.46 6.44
N GLU A 812 4.66 15.26 6.88
CA GLU A 812 5.23 13.97 7.16
C GLU A 812 5.78 13.77 8.56
N SER A 813 5.27 14.57 9.50
CA SER A 813 5.66 14.44 10.89
C SER A 813 5.14 13.16 11.54
N ARG A 814 6.08 12.34 11.99
CA ARG A 814 5.83 11.23 12.91
C ARG A 814 5.34 11.72 14.29
N GLY A 815 5.67 12.95 14.68
CA GLY A 815 5.10 13.61 15.87
C GLY A 815 3.60 13.87 15.71
N ILE A 816 3.18 14.49 14.59
CA ILE A 816 1.76 14.69 14.27
C ILE A 816 1.04 13.35 14.17
N LYS A 817 1.62 12.37 13.45
CA LYS A 817 1.07 11.02 13.36
C LYS A 817 0.94 10.35 14.73
N LEU A 818 1.78 10.67 15.74
CA LEU A 818 1.66 10.17 17.12
C LEU A 818 0.60 10.91 17.95
N ILE A 819 0.50 12.23 17.79
CA ILE A 819 -0.52 13.08 18.44
C ILE A 819 -1.92 12.62 18.05
N ASP A 820 -2.13 12.34 16.76
CA ASP A 820 -3.35 11.74 16.22
C ASP A 820 -3.73 10.45 16.99
N LEU A 821 -2.77 9.64 17.46
CA LEU A 821 -3.04 8.38 18.17
C LEU A 821 -3.32 8.57 19.66
N LEU A 822 -2.67 9.54 20.28
CA LEU A 822 -2.84 9.86 21.71
C LEU A 822 -4.22 10.51 21.95
N LEU A 823 -4.61 11.47 21.11
CA LEU A 823 -5.92 12.13 21.18
C LEU A 823 -7.07 11.14 20.97
N LYS A 824 -6.89 10.23 20.00
CA LYS A 824 -7.77 9.10 19.69
C LYS A 824 -8.14 8.26 20.90
N ASP A 825 -7.16 7.98 21.77
CA ASP A 825 -7.31 7.17 22.97
C ASP A 825 -7.79 7.97 24.20
N GLY A 826 -8.33 9.17 23.98
CA GLY A 826 -8.91 10.01 25.03
C GLY A 826 -7.86 10.70 25.92
N ALA A 827 -6.58 10.61 25.59
CA ALA A 827 -5.54 11.34 26.29
C ALA A 827 -5.61 12.84 25.97
N VAL A 828 -5.13 13.66 26.91
CA VAL A 828 -4.93 15.10 26.73
C VAL A 828 -3.51 15.31 26.21
N VAL A 829 -3.36 15.86 25.01
CA VAL A 829 -2.05 16.14 24.43
C VAL A 829 -1.73 17.61 24.57
N LYS A 830 -0.59 17.91 25.20
CA LYS A 830 0.07 19.21 25.15
C LYS A 830 1.24 19.08 24.17
N GLY A 831 1.12 19.72 23.01
CA GLY A 831 2.14 19.74 21.97
C GLY A 831 3.01 20.99 22.06
N PHE A 832 4.33 20.78 22.00
CA PHE A 832 5.32 21.86 21.92
C PHE A 832 6.34 21.55 20.83
N ASP A 833 6.76 22.60 20.13
CA ASP A 833 7.90 22.61 19.23
C ASP A 833 8.63 23.95 19.44
N TYR A 834 9.95 23.99 19.34
CA TYR A 834 10.67 25.26 19.45
C TYR A 834 10.34 26.20 18.28
N VAL A 835 10.09 25.64 17.08
CA VAL A 835 9.74 26.42 15.90
C VAL A 835 8.29 26.92 16.00
N GLU A 836 8.11 28.23 16.17
CA GLU A 836 6.79 28.87 16.27
C GLU A 836 5.91 28.56 15.07
N LYS A 837 6.49 28.57 13.87
CA LYS A 837 5.76 28.25 12.64
C LYS A 837 5.24 26.80 12.60
N ALA A 838 5.95 25.84 13.20
CA ALA A 838 5.46 24.47 13.35
C ALA A 838 4.21 24.43 14.25
N ARG A 839 4.21 25.21 15.34
CA ARG A 839 3.07 25.36 16.25
C ARG A 839 1.88 26.02 15.54
N GLU A 840 2.10 27.10 14.79
CA GLU A 840 1.07 27.74 13.96
C GLU A 840 0.49 26.81 12.90
N ASN A 841 1.34 26.09 12.15
CA ASN A 841 0.91 25.13 11.15
C ASN A 841 0.08 24.00 11.77
N THR A 842 0.39 23.61 13.02
CA THR A 842 -0.36 22.60 13.77
C THR A 842 -1.74 23.14 14.17
N ILE A 843 -1.78 24.35 14.72
CA ILE A 843 -3.01 25.09 15.03
C ILE A 843 -3.91 25.23 13.79
N ASN A 844 -3.34 25.57 12.64
CA ASN A 844 -4.05 25.68 11.37
C ASN A 844 -4.57 24.33 10.86
N ARG A 845 -3.75 23.27 10.94
CA ARG A 845 -4.11 21.89 10.55
C ARG A 845 -5.33 21.39 11.34
N TYR A 846 -5.34 21.57 12.65
CA TYR A 846 -6.44 21.15 13.54
C TYR A 846 -7.52 22.24 13.73
N LYS A 847 -7.40 23.40 13.07
CA LYS A 847 -8.32 24.54 13.14
C LYS A 847 -8.62 25.01 14.57
N LEU A 848 -7.58 25.07 15.41
CA LEU A 848 -7.70 25.42 16.82
C LEU A 848 -7.96 26.93 16.99
N ASP A 849 -8.98 27.30 17.76
CA ASP A 849 -9.41 28.67 17.99
C ASP A 849 -8.72 29.27 19.23
N LYS A 850 -7.76 30.19 19.01
CA LYS A 850 -7.03 30.87 20.11
C LYS A 850 -7.93 31.81 20.95
N SER A 851 -9.13 32.18 20.47
CA SER A 851 -9.99 33.18 21.14
C SER A 851 -10.96 32.59 22.16
N LYS A 852 -11.20 31.27 22.11
CA LYS A 852 -12.10 30.59 23.04
C LYS A 852 -11.34 30.10 24.26
N ALA A 853 -11.45 30.86 25.34
CA ALA A 853 -11.16 30.33 26.66
C ALA A 853 -12.08 29.12 26.93
N PHE A 854 -11.47 27.95 27.13
CA PHE A 854 -12.05 26.64 27.44
C PHE A 854 -12.41 25.70 26.26
N TYR A 855 -11.64 24.60 26.19
CA TYR A 855 -11.97 23.22 25.81
C TYR A 855 -12.98 22.94 24.68
N GLY A 856 -12.50 22.25 23.64
CA GLY A 856 -13.33 21.56 22.63
C GLY A 856 -12.68 20.33 22.01
N TYR A 857 -11.34 20.28 22.02
CA TYR A 857 -10.53 19.12 21.68
C TYR A 857 -9.51 18.87 22.79
N ASN A 858 -9.09 17.63 23.00
CA ASN A 858 -8.06 17.25 23.97
C ASN A 858 -6.63 17.71 23.56
N LEU A 859 -6.48 18.60 22.58
CA LEU A 859 -5.21 19.06 22.03
C LEU A 859 -4.94 20.52 22.40
N TYR A 860 -3.76 20.76 22.99
CA TYR A 860 -3.23 22.06 23.31
C TYR A 860 -1.90 22.25 22.59
N ILE A 861 -1.76 23.29 21.77
CA ILE A 861 -0.47 23.68 21.20
C ILE A 861 -0.01 24.92 21.96
N LEU A 862 1.12 24.82 22.64
CA LEU A 862 1.57 25.82 23.63
C LEU A 862 2.92 26.41 23.24
N ASP A 863 3.12 27.68 23.55
CA ASP A 863 4.35 28.43 23.23
C ASP A 863 5.47 28.26 24.28
N ASN A 864 5.23 27.50 25.36
CA ASN A 864 6.20 27.30 26.44
C ASN A 864 6.36 25.81 26.82
N LEU A 865 7.59 25.33 26.82
CA LEU A 865 7.94 23.95 27.19
C LEU A 865 7.48 23.59 28.61
N TYR A 866 7.69 24.48 29.59
CA TYR A 866 7.43 24.18 31.00
C TYR A 866 5.92 24.06 31.29
N GLU A 867 5.07 24.88 30.67
CA GLU A 867 3.60 24.71 30.76
C GLU A 867 3.09 23.49 29.97
N THR A 868 3.83 23.07 28.93
CA THR A 868 3.57 21.82 28.18
C THR A 868 3.79 20.58 29.03
N VAL A 869 4.90 20.51 29.79
CA VAL A 869 5.19 19.34 30.65
C VAL A 869 4.45 19.36 32.00
N LYS A 870 3.92 20.51 32.42
CA LYS A 870 3.21 20.68 33.68
C LYS A 870 1.98 19.78 33.79
N ASP A 871 1.86 19.10 34.91
CA ASP A 871 0.83 18.09 35.23
C ASP A 871 0.76 16.91 34.25
N ALA A 872 1.76 16.75 33.37
CA ALA A 872 1.80 15.64 32.41
C ALA A 872 2.08 14.31 33.12
N ASP A 873 1.31 13.29 32.79
CA ASP A 873 1.54 11.91 33.22
C ASP A 873 2.82 11.34 32.60
N ALA A 874 3.16 11.68 31.34
CA ALA A 874 4.47 11.39 30.75
C ALA A 874 4.91 12.43 29.72
N ILE A 875 6.22 12.48 29.50
CA ILE A 875 6.85 13.23 28.40
C ILE A 875 7.14 12.26 27.25
N ILE A 876 6.82 12.69 26.03
CA ILE A 876 7.07 11.96 24.80
C ILE A 876 7.90 12.83 23.87
N ILE A 877 9.03 12.30 23.39
CA ILE A 877 9.95 13.01 22.50
C ILE A 877 9.82 12.41 21.10
N THR A 878 9.40 13.24 20.16
CA THR A 878 9.09 12.86 18.77
C THR A 878 10.04 13.50 17.76
N THR A 879 10.81 14.50 18.18
CA THR A 879 11.73 15.27 17.33
C THR A 879 13.03 15.55 18.10
N GLU A 880 14.17 15.35 17.45
CA GLU A 880 15.50 15.29 18.06
C GLU A 880 16.13 16.66 18.40
N TYR A 881 15.37 17.55 19.05
CA TYR A 881 15.88 18.77 19.67
C TYR A 881 16.73 18.46 20.92
N ASP A 882 17.62 19.36 21.33
CA ASP A 882 18.51 19.12 22.49
C ASP A 882 17.81 19.31 23.85
N PHE A 883 16.80 18.48 24.11
CA PHE A 883 16.09 18.42 25.38
C PHE A 883 16.99 18.00 26.55
N ASN A 884 18.25 17.57 26.36
CA ASN A 884 19.14 17.28 27.48
C ASN A 884 19.57 18.55 28.24
N ASN A 885 19.69 19.69 27.55
CA ASN A 885 20.15 20.93 28.18
C ASN A 885 19.04 21.66 28.96
N GLU A 886 17.80 21.21 28.84
CA GLU A 886 16.69 21.73 29.63
C GLU A 886 16.82 21.41 31.13
N ASP A 887 16.16 22.21 31.96
CA ASP A 887 16.18 22.05 33.41
C ASP A 887 15.31 20.85 33.82
N TRP A 888 15.91 19.67 33.75
CA TRP A 888 15.26 18.42 34.17
C TRP A 888 14.92 18.39 35.67
N GLU A 889 15.53 19.21 36.53
CA GLU A 889 15.10 19.30 37.94
C GLU A 889 13.81 20.11 38.10
N LYS A 890 13.64 21.16 37.32
CA LYS A 890 12.38 21.91 37.21
C LYS A 890 11.30 21.08 36.53
N ILE A 891 11.60 20.36 35.45
CA ILE A 891 10.67 19.41 34.81
C ILE A 891 10.22 18.35 35.82
N ASN A 892 11.14 17.78 36.62
CA ASN A 892 10.85 16.79 37.67
C ASN A 892 9.88 17.30 38.76
N LYS A 893 9.79 18.62 38.96
CA LYS A 893 8.86 19.27 39.90
C LYS A 893 7.51 19.65 39.26
N LEU A 894 7.43 19.64 37.92
CA LEU A 894 6.25 20.05 37.15
C LEU A 894 5.45 18.87 36.59
N VAL A 895 6.09 17.74 36.28
CA VAL A 895 5.39 16.53 35.81
C VAL A 895 4.63 15.85 36.94
N LYS A 896 3.54 15.18 36.59
CA LYS A 896 2.70 14.40 37.51
C LYS A 896 3.30 13.02 37.80
N ASN A 897 3.84 12.34 36.78
CA ASN A 897 4.66 11.14 36.95
C ASN A 897 6.01 11.29 36.22
N LYS A 898 7.03 10.58 36.70
CA LYS A 898 8.40 10.70 36.20
C LYS A 898 8.67 9.68 35.09
N VAL A 899 8.07 9.90 33.91
CA VAL A 899 8.14 8.93 32.79
C VAL A 899 8.51 9.63 31.49
N VAL A 900 9.51 9.10 30.78
CA VAL A 900 9.97 9.60 29.47
C VAL A 900 9.94 8.48 28.42
N PHE A 901 9.22 8.74 27.33
CA PHE A 901 9.29 7.95 26.10
C PHE A 901 10.07 8.74 25.04
N ASP A 902 11.15 8.16 24.54
CA ASP A 902 12.10 8.83 23.66
C ASP A 902 12.17 8.17 22.28
N GLY A 903 11.39 8.72 21.35
CA GLY A 903 11.24 8.22 19.98
C GLY A 903 12.46 8.49 19.09
N ARG A 904 13.48 9.19 19.61
CA ARG A 904 14.71 9.54 18.87
C ARG A 904 15.98 9.08 19.59
N ASN A 905 15.84 8.42 20.75
CA ASN A 905 16.93 8.01 21.62
C ASN A 905 17.89 9.16 22.00
N ILE A 906 17.43 10.41 22.08
CA ILE A 906 18.31 11.55 22.33
C ILE A 906 18.65 11.79 23.80
N ILE A 907 17.81 11.35 24.75
CA ILE A 907 18.01 11.63 26.17
C ILE A 907 19.11 10.75 26.78
N ASP A 908 19.91 11.36 27.65
CA ASP A 908 20.79 10.63 28.57
C ASP A 908 19.96 9.86 29.61
N ARG A 909 19.66 8.61 29.26
CA ARG A 909 19.00 7.60 30.10
C ARG A 909 19.56 7.55 31.52
N ASP A 910 20.88 7.60 31.67
CA ASP A 910 21.53 7.34 32.95
C ASP A 910 21.46 8.60 33.85
N ARG A 911 21.46 9.80 33.26
CA ARG A 911 21.13 11.07 33.96
C ARG A 911 19.67 11.10 34.42
N ILE A 912 18.70 10.80 33.56
CA ILE A 912 17.28 10.91 33.98
C ILE A 912 16.85 9.77 34.93
N LYS A 913 17.43 8.57 34.81
CA LYS A 913 17.22 7.50 35.81
C LYS A 913 17.74 7.92 37.20
N LYS A 914 18.85 8.66 37.30
CA LYS A 914 19.31 9.26 38.59
C LYS A 914 18.34 10.30 39.16
N LEU A 915 17.61 11.03 38.32
CA LEU A 915 16.55 11.97 38.74
C LEU A 915 15.23 11.27 39.12
N GLY A 916 15.18 9.94 39.03
CA GLY A 916 14.02 9.11 39.35
C GLY A 916 13.02 8.95 38.20
N PHE A 917 13.43 9.20 36.95
CA PHE A 917 12.57 8.93 35.79
C PHE A 917 12.71 7.49 35.28
N GLU A 918 11.59 6.90 34.91
CA GLU A 918 11.55 5.71 34.05
C GLU A 918 11.75 6.13 32.59
N TYR A 919 12.62 5.42 31.86
CA TYR A 919 13.03 5.77 30.49
C TYR A 919 12.77 4.62 29.53
N TYR A 920 12.19 4.96 28.37
CA TYR A 920 11.87 4.03 27.31
C TYR A 920 12.27 4.61 25.95
N GLY A 921 13.37 4.11 25.36
CA GLY A 921 13.85 4.53 24.04
C GLY A 921 13.37 3.63 22.89
N VAL A 922 13.87 3.84 21.68
CA VAL A 922 13.68 2.94 20.53
C VAL A 922 14.83 1.93 20.50
N GLY A 923 14.59 0.65 20.85
CA GLY A 923 15.65 -0.36 20.98
C GLY A 923 16.55 -0.16 22.20
N ARG A 924 16.00 0.42 23.28
CA ARG A 924 16.65 0.75 24.56
C ARG A 924 15.64 0.67 25.71
N ARG A 925 15.97 -0.10 26.74
CA ARG A 925 15.29 -0.16 28.05
C ARG A 925 16.22 0.39 29.16
#